data_AF-A0A8S3PZU7-F1
#
_entry.id   AF-A0A8S3PZU7-F1
#
_cell.length_a   1.000
_cell.length_b   1.000
_cell.length_c   1.000
_cell.angle_alpha   90.00
_cell.angle_beta   90.00
_cell.angle_gamma   90.00
#
_symmetry.space_group_name_H-M   'P 1'
#
loop_
_entity.id
_entity.type
_entity.pdbx_description
1 polymer ?
#
loop_
_entity_poly.entity_id
_entity_poly.type
_entity_poly.pdbx_seq_one_letter_code
_entity_poly.pdbx_strand_id
1 'polypeptide(L)'
;MRIEEEMRRKEERLKKILRQEMLRKEEERQQRIRLREEIRREEERQHNIRRQEEMQQEEKRRQEEKRQEEERQQKIRRQEEMLQEEKRRQEEKRREAERQQKIRRQEEMRKEKERQHKNRLKEEMRREEERQQEIRRQEEIVQEAKRRQDENFRQMEEIRTEAERQLRMLMEEKMRRAEEVQQILRRIDERQRRMRLNEEIRQEEQQAIRRQEELRQEEKRRLDDIRHKDRQRQEERTIQLQEERQQEEEIQKGERRKEVERRQKAMQGEKERHEFEMQEVQKENKIEDRLSNWERRDKGKHNKVGHLQNMKWSLSTRFGDYLKISSLPKSTFNPKKEPTISIELKKDDDSVLQEMIDKGHITETEKTTIGIILMTVQKKIKSYESNHTSKSPDHQLVREFCSRQYFTCNETEFSDCIFEICVAVKLAKTYWPRSTQITSLCLLVKGLQQGILLEINTGEGKTCIIAMFSAFLAFCKNVVDIVSSSPILAQRDYAEWKEFYKSLKVSVDCNLIPRKTEERLKCYSNEVVYGTVGSFASDLLRQTFLMENVRGERKCQAVIVDEVDCMLLDQGVHFTYLSHAVPGMHHIEPILFMIYKHIKKHEKIVSENSEKFFLGALDSLQVVLSSYIDLKDLCDETNIPPAIQWLYLL
;
A
#
# COMPACT_ATOMS: atom_id res chain seq x y z
N MET A 1 147.32 47.32 137.67
CA MET A 1 147.70 47.78 136.32
C MET A 1 148.08 46.64 135.37
N ARG A 2 149.31 46.08 135.37
CA ARG A 2 149.74 45.10 134.33
C ARG A 2 148.77 43.93 134.09
N ILE A 3 148.22 43.34 135.16
CA ILE A 3 147.26 42.22 135.07
C ILE A 3 145.94 42.66 134.41
N GLU A 4 145.43 43.85 134.71
CA GLU A 4 144.20 44.38 134.11
C GLU A 4 144.38 44.66 132.61
N GLU A 5 145.56 45.12 132.20
CA GLU A 5 145.87 45.36 130.80
C GLU A 5 145.95 44.05 129.99
N GLU A 6 146.56 43.01 130.57
CA GLU A 6 146.49 41.64 130.04
C GLU A 6 145.04 41.13 129.94
N MET A 7 144.23 41.33 130.99
CA MET A 7 142.84 40.89 131.02
C MET A 7 142.00 41.60 129.95
N ARG A 8 142.17 42.92 129.76
CA ARG A 8 141.53 43.68 128.68
C ARG A 8 141.92 43.13 127.30
N ARG A 9 143.21 42.89 127.06
CA ARG A 9 143.72 42.31 125.80
C ARG A 9 143.20 40.88 125.56
N LYS A 10 143.01 40.07 126.61
CA LYS A 10 142.39 38.73 126.53
C LYS A 10 140.89 38.83 126.25
N GLU A 11 140.18 39.75 126.90
CA GLU A 11 138.74 39.97 126.71
C GLU A 11 138.42 40.49 125.30
N GLU A 12 139.20 41.43 124.76
CA GLU A 12 139.08 41.88 123.37
C GLU A 12 139.35 40.75 122.36
N ARG A 13 140.37 39.91 122.60
CA ARG A 13 140.62 38.72 121.78
C ARG A 13 139.43 37.76 121.80
N LEU A 14 138.86 37.45 122.96
CA LEU A 14 137.65 36.62 123.06
C LEU A 14 136.45 37.26 122.33
N LYS A 15 136.19 38.55 122.53
CA LYS A 15 135.11 39.28 121.83
C LYS A 15 135.32 39.28 120.31
N LYS A 16 136.56 39.29 119.82
CA LYS A 16 136.89 39.21 118.39
C LYS A 16 136.66 37.80 117.83
N ILE A 17 137.11 36.76 118.55
CA ILE A 17 136.88 35.35 118.17
C ILE A 17 135.39 35.02 118.15
N LEU A 18 134.64 35.40 119.20
CA LEU A 18 133.20 35.13 119.30
C LEU A 18 132.41 35.80 118.16
N ARG A 19 132.79 37.02 117.75
CA ARG A 19 132.20 37.68 116.57
C ARG A 19 132.51 36.94 115.27
N GLN A 20 133.71 36.38 115.12
CA GLN A 20 134.07 35.58 113.95
C GLN A 20 133.33 34.24 113.89
N GLU A 21 133.14 33.55 115.03
CA GLU A 21 132.32 32.33 115.07
C GLU A 21 130.84 32.61 114.76
N MET A 22 130.27 33.70 115.28
CA MET A 22 128.89 34.09 115.00
C MET A 22 128.68 34.38 113.52
N LEU A 23 129.56 35.18 112.90
CA LEU A 23 129.52 35.45 111.45
C LEU A 23 129.61 34.15 110.63
N ARG A 24 130.56 33.27 110.96
CA ARG A 24 130.73 31.99 110.26
C ARG A 24 129.49 31.08 110.37
N LYS A 25 128.84 31.03 111.54
CA LYS A 25 127.58 30.28 111.73
C LYS A 25 126.40 30.91 110.98
N GLU A 26 126.35 32.23 110.86
CA GLU A 26 125.34 32.92 110.05
C GLU A 26 125.56 32.67 108.54
N GLU A 27 126.82 32.64 108.08
CA GLU A 27 127.20 32.27 106.71
C GLU A 27 126.89 30.80 106.37
N GLU A 28 127.23 29.85 107.25
CA GLU A 28 126.87 28.43 107.08
C GLU A 28 125.35 28.23 107.06
N ARG A 29 124.60 28.99 107.86
CA ARG A 29 123.13 29.00 107.86
C ARG A 29 122.57 29.58 106.56
N GLN A 30 123.11 30.70 106.08
CA GLN A 30 122.78 31.31 104.78
C GLN A 30 123.02 30.33 103.62
N GLN A 31 124.17 29.64 103.61
CA GLN A 31 124.49 28.64 102.58
C GLN A 31 123.51 27.46 102.60
N ARG A 32 123.17 26.92 103.77
CA ARG A 32 122.18 25.84 103.91
C ARG A 32 120.76 26.23 103.47
N ILE A 33 120.39 27.51 103.61
CA ILE A 33 119.10 28.02 103.10
C ILE A 33 119.14 28.10 101.57
N ARG A 34 120.18 28.71 100.98
CA ARG A 34 120.34 28.81 99.51
C ARG A 34 120.33 27.45 98.83
N LEU A 35 121.09 26.49 99.35
CA LEU A 35 121.15 25.13 98.80
C LEU A 35 119.79 24.42 98.85
N ARG A 36 118.99 24.64 99.91
CA ARG A 36 117.61 24.10 99.98
C ARG A 36 116.67 24.76 98.99
N GLU A 37 116.81 26.06 98.73
CA GLU A 37 116.02 26.73 97.69
C GLU A 37 116.42 26.29 96.28
N GLU A 38 117.71 26.05 96.02
CA GLU A 38 118.18 25.51 94.74
C GLU A 38 117.66 24.10 94.49
N ILE A 39 117.78 23.20 95.47
CA ILE A 39 117.22 21.83 95.39
C ILE A 39 115.71 21.89 95.10
N ARG A 40 114.94 22.67 95.87
CA ARG A 40 113.50 22.81 95.65
C ARG A 40 113.15 23.35 94.26
N ARG A 41 113.88 24.37 93.77
CA ARG A 41 113.65 24.92 92.42
C ARG A 41 113.97 23.89 91.33
N GLU A 42 114.95 23.03 91.53
CA GLU A 42 115.30 21.97 90.58
C GLU A 42 114.31 20.79 90.63
N GLU A 43 113.77 20.46 91.80
CA GLU A 43 112.65 19.52 91.96
C GLU A 43 111.37 20.04 91.29
N GLU A 44 111.03 21.33 91.45
CA GLU A 44 109.89 21.98 90.77
C GLU A 44 110.08 21.99 89.24
N ARG A 45 111.31 22.23 88.74
CA ARG A 45 111.65 22.10 87.31
C ARG A 45 111.48 20.67 86.81
N GLN A 46 112.07 19.68 87.50
CA GLN A 46 111.97 18.26 87.17
C GLN A 46 110.52 17.77 87.10
N HIS A 47 109.69 18.16 88.07
CA HIS A 47 108.26 17.83 88.09
C HIS A 47 107.51 18.46 86.90
N ASN A 48 107.79 19.73 86.58
CA ASN A 48 107.11 20.44 85.50
C ASN A 48 107.51 19.92 84.10
N ILE A 49 108.78 19.51 83.91
CA ILE A 49 109.23 18.86 82.68
C ILE A 49 108.47 17.53 82.47
N ARG A 50 108.44 16.66 83.48
CA ARG A 50 107.74 15.36 83.39
C ARG A 50 106.26 15.54 83.08
N ARG A 51 105.58 16.51 83.70
CA ARG A 51 104.18 16.85 83.35
C ARG A 51 103.99 17.30 81.90
N GLN A 52 104.94 18.05 81.34
CA GLN A 52 104.88 18.45 79.92
C GLN A 52 105.12 17.24 78.99
N GLU A 53 106.05 16.35 79.33
CA GLU A 53 106.31 15.12 78.58
C GLU A 53 105.11 14.15 78.64
N GLU A 54 104.49 13.98 79.80
CA GLU A 54 103.28 13.17 80.00
C GLU A 54 102.11 13.72 79.17
N MET A 55 101.82 15.03 79.24
CA MET A 55 100.76 15.63 78.42
C MET A 55 101.04 15.51 76.92
N GLN A 56 102.29 15.70 76.46
CA GLN A 56 102.64 15.52 75.05
C GLN A 56 102.55 14.07 74.59
N GLN A 57 102.84 13.08 75.46
CA GLN A 57 102.64 11.67 75.14
C GLN A 57 101.15 11.31 75.08
N GLU A 58 100.34 11.81 76.03
CA GLU A 58 98.90 11.56 76.01
C GLU A 58 98.21 12.23 74.82
N GLU A 59 98.58 13.47 74.48
CA GLU A 59 98.05 14.16 73.31
C GLU A 59 98.42 13.44 72.01
N LYS A 60 99.66 12.96 71.86
CA LYS A 60 100.07 12.13 70.72
C LYS A 60 99.25 10.85 70.60
N ARG A 61 99.04 10.12 71.72
CA ARG A 61 98.17 8.93 71.74
C ARG A 61 96.75 9.26 71.29
N ARG A 62 96.13 10.31 71.85
CA ARG A 62 94.78 10.76 71.47
C ARG A 62 94.68 11.18 69.99
N GLN A 63 95.74 11.76 69.40
CA GLN A 63 95.80 12.08 67.97
C GLN A 63 95.96 10.82 67.09
N GLU A 64 96.75 9.85 67.54
CA GLU A 64 96.98 8.59 66.82
C GLU A 64 95.75 7.65 66.87
N GLU A 65 95.09 7.55 68.03
CA GLU A 65 93.80 6.87 68.19
C GLU A 65 92.73 7.47 67.27
N LYS A 66 92.62 8.80 67.20
CA LYS A 66 91.70 9.48 66.26
C LYS A 66 92.00 9.14 64.80
N ARG A 67 93.27 9.14 64.39
CA ARG A 67 93.66 8.73 63.03
C ARG A 67 93.29 7.27 62.73
N GLN A 68 93.50 6.35 63.67
CA GLN A 68 93.13 4.95 63.49
C GLN A 68 91.62 4.76 63.42
N GLU A 69 90.85 5.54 64.20
CA GLU A 69 89.38 5.54 64.17
C GLU A 69 88.84 6.12 62.85
N GLU A 70 89.40 7.24 62.38
CA GLU A 70 89.07 7.83 61.07
C GLU A 70 89.40 6.88 59.91
N GLU A 71 90.55 6.21 59.93
CA GLU A 71 90.89 5.18 58.93
C GLU A 71 89.93 3.99 58.96
N ARG A 72 89.52 3.53 60.15
CA ARG A 72 88.53 2.45 60.30
C ARG A 72 87.19 2.85 59.71
N GLN A 73 86.68 4.04 60.05
CA GLN A 73 85.43 4.54 59.49
C GLN A 73 85.53 4.75 57.96
N GLN A 74 86.67 5.22 57.43
CA GLN A 74 86.86 5.39 56.00
C GLN A 74 86.94 4.03 55.27
N LYS A 75 87.52 3.00 55.88
CA LYS A 75 87.51 1.62 55.36
C LYS A 75 86.11 1.02 55.37
N ILE A 76 85.33 1.21 56.44
CA ILE A 76 83.93 0.76 56.53
C ILE A 76 83.07 1.42 55.45
N ARG A 77 83.10 2.76 55.32
CA ARG A 77 82.31 3.48 54.30
C ARG A 77 82.61 3.00 52.89
N ARG A 78 83.90 2.78 52.54
CA ARG A 78 84.28 2.22 51.23
C ARG A 78 83.74 0.80 51.00
N GLN A 79 83.65 -0.03 52.03
CA GLN A 79 83.05 -1.37 51.93
C GLN A 79 81.51 -1.28 51.76
N GLU A 80 80.85 -0.38 52.48
CA GLU A 80 79.41 -0.12 52.33
C GLU A 80 79.06 0.46 50.95
N GLU A 81 79.86 1.39 50.44
CA GLU A 81 79.74 1.97 49.10
C GLU A 81 79.87 0.90 48.01
N MET A 82 80.91 0.05 48.06
CA MET A 82 81.05 -1.07 47.12
C MET A 82 79.88 -2.06 47.21
N LEU A 83 79.42 -2.40 48.42
CA LEU A 83 78.28 -3.31 48.61
C LEU A 83 76.96 -2.71 48.09
N GLN A 84 76.77 -1.40 48.23
CA GLN A 84 75.61 -0.70 47.64
C GLN A 84 75.70 -0.64 46.11
N GLU A 85 76.88 -0.39 45.55
CA GLU A 85 77.06 -0.36 44.10
C GLU A 85 76.89 -1.76 43.48
N GLU A 86 77.42 -2.80 44.12
CA GLU A 86 77.20 -4.19 43.67
C GLU A 86 75.72 -4.57 43.71
N LYS A 87 75.00 -4.25 44.80
CA LYS A 87 73.54 -4.45 44.88
C LYS A 87 72.79 -3.71 43.78
N ARG A 88 73.15 -2.45 43.49
CA ARG A 88 72.59 -1.68 42.36
C ARG A 88 72.84 -2.38 41.03
N ARG A 89 74.09 -2.78 40.75
CA ARG A 89 74.47 -3.51 39.52
C ARG A 89 73.74 -4.85 39.37
N GLN A 90 73.48 -5.57 40.47
CA GLN A 90 72.68 -6.80 40.46
C GLN A 90 71.19 -6.52 40.20
N GLU A 91 70.61 -5.52 40.86
CA GLU A 91 69.20 -5.16 40.67
C GLU A 91 68.93 -4.60 39.27
N GLU A 92 69.84 -3.80 38.72
CA GLU A 92 69.76 -3.27 37.36
C GLU A 92 69.80 -4.39 36.31
N LYS A 93 70.75 -5.34 36.43
CA LYS A 93 70.77 -6.56 35.61
C LYS A 93 69.48 -7.37 35.71
N ARG A 94 68.87 -7.46 36.90
CA ARG A 94 67.60 -8.17 37.09
C ARG A 94 66.44 -7.45 36.39
N ARG A 95 66.34 -6.13 36.56
CA ARG A 95 65.35 -5.27 35.88
C ARG A 95 65.52 -5.30 34.36
N GLU A 96 66.76 -5.39 33.86
CA GLU A 96 67.05 -5.54 32.43
C GLU A 96 66.64 -6.92 31.90
N ALA A 97 66.95 -8.01 32.61
CA ALA A 97 66.49 -9.35 32.25
C ALA A 97 64.95 -9.47 32.24
N GLU A 98 64.27 -8.89 33.25
CA GLU A 98 62.81 -8.80 33.31
C GLU A 98 62.24 -8.01 32.10
N ARG A 99 62.88 -6.89 31.70
CA ARG A 99 62.52 -6.13 30.49
C ARG A 99 62.70 -6.95 29.22
N GLN A 100 63.85 -7.60 29.03
CA GLN A 100 64.12 -8.44 27.84
C GLN A 100 63.13 -9.62 27.74
N GLN A 101 62.80 -10.27 28.86
CA GLN A 101 61.81 -11.35 28.90
C GLN A 101 60.40 -10.84 28.54
N LYS A 102 60.03 -9.64 29.00
CA LYS A 102 58.75 -8.99 28.66
C LYS A 102 58.65 -8.64 27.18
N ILE A 103 59.74 -8.13 26.58
CA ILE A 103 59.83 -7.83 25.14
C ILE A 103 59.69 -9.12 24.32
N ARG A 104 60.42 -10.20 24.65
CA ARG A 104 60.31 -11.49 23.95
C ARG A 104 58.88 -12.03 23.93
N ARG A 105 58.20 -12.04 25.09
CA ARG A 105 56.79 -12.46 25.20
C ARG A 105 55.83 -11.59 24.37
N GLN A 106 56.10 -10.29 24.26
CA GLN A 106 55.31 -9.39 23.40
C GLN A 106 55.55 -9.65 21.91
N GLU A 107 56.79 -9.92 21.50
CA GLU A 107 57.10 -10.34 20.13
C GLU A 107 56.48 -11.70 19.76
N GLU A 108 56.52 -12.67 20.67
CA GLU A 108 55.93 -14.00 20.47
C GLU A 108 54.41 -13.89 20.26
N MET A 109 53.71 -13.20 21.16
CA MET A 109 52.27 -12.94 20.99
C MET A 109 51.95 -12.13 19.72
N ARG A 110 52.83 -11.23 19.29
CA ARG A 110 52.66 -10.48 18.03
C ARG A 110 52.81 -11.40 16.83
N LYS A 111 53.88 -12.19 16.76
CA LYS A 111 54.15 -13.16 15.68
C LYS A 111 53.04 -14.23 15.60
N GLU A 112 52.48 -14.63 16.74
CA GLU A 112 51.33 -15.55 16.77
C GLU A 112 50.04 -14.90 16.29
N LYS A 113 49.71 -13.66 16.71
CA LYS A 113 48.56 -12.92 16.18
C LYS A 113 48.68 -12.67 14.66
N GLU A 114 49.88 -12.34 14.17
CA GLU A 114 50.16 -12.19 12.73
C GLU A 114 49.98 -13.52 11.97
N ARG A 115 50.37 -14.67 12.54
CA ARG A 115 50.08 -16.01 11.99
C ARG A 115 48.57 -16.31 11.97
N GLN A 116 47.86 -16.09 13.08
CA GLN A 116 46.41 -16.32 13.15
C GLN A 116 45.64 -15.43 12.17
N HIS A 117 46.05 -14.17 11.99
CA HIS A 117 45.43 -13.26 11.03
C HIS A 117 45.69 -13.69 9.58
N LYS A 118 46.92 -14.08 9.23
CA LYS A 118 47.24 -14.63 7.90
C LYS A 118 46.50 -15.93 7.59
N ASN A 119 46.24 -16.78 8.59
CA ASN A 119 45.44 -17.99 8.41
C ASN A 119 43.95 -17.67 8.18
N ARG A 120 43.37 -16.74 8.95
CA ARG A 120 41.98 -16.29 8.74
C ARG A 120 41.78 -15.68 7.35
N LEU A 121 42.68 -14.79 6.93
CA LEU A 121 42.65 -14.21 5.57
C LEU A 121 42.71 -15.28 4.46
N LYS A 122 43.47 -16.36 4.65
CA LYS A 122 43.50 -17.50 3.70
C LYS A 122 42.20 -18.29 3.68
N GLU A 123 41.56 -18.52 4.82
CA GLU A 123 40.24 -19.15 4.87
C GLU A 123 39.16 -18.25 4.26
N GLU A 124 39.23 -16.94 4.51
CA GLU A 124 38.29 -15.95 3.98
C GLU A 124 38.39 -15.84 2.45
N MET A 125 39.60 -15.71 1.88
CA MET A 125 39.76 -15.74 0.41
C MET A 125 39.28 -17.04 -0.20
N ARG A 126 39.59 -18.20 0.40
CA ARG A 126 39.12 -19.49 -0.12
C ARG A 126 37.59 -19.63 -0.07
N ARG A 127 36.94 -19.18 1.00
CA ARG A 127 35.47 -19.12 1.09
C ARG A 127 34.88 -18.13 0.09
N GLU A 128 35.61 -17.08 -0.28
CA GLU A 128 35.19 -16.15 -1.34
C GLU A 128 35.32 -16.76 -2.74
N GLU A 129 36.38 -17.52 -3.02
CA GLU A 129 36.53 -18.29 -4.26
C GLU A 129 35.45 -19.38 -4.38
N GLU A 130 35.17 -20.11 -3.30
CA GLU A 130 34.08 -21.10 -3.25
C GLU A 130 32.70 -20.45 -3.48
N ARG A 131 32.43 -19.26 -2.90
CA ARG A 131 31.21 -18.48 -3.18
C ARG A 131 31.15 -17.94 -4.61
N GLN A 132 32.27 -17.44 -5.15
CA GLN A 132 32.38 -16.95 -6.53
C GLN A 132 32.10 -18.05 -7.56
N GLN A 133 32.50 -19.29 -7.30
CA GLN A 133 32.20 -20.43 -8.17
C GLN A 133 30.72 -20.83 -8.10
N GLU A 134 30.13 -20.84 -6.89
CA GLU A 134 28.73 -21.19 -6.71
C GLU A 134 27.77 -20.16 -7.33
N ILE A 135 28.07 -18.86 -7.21
CA ILE A 135 27.31 -17.79 -7.89
C ILE A 135 27.27 -18.02 -9.41
N ARG A 136 28.41 -18.33 -10.04
CA ARG A 136 28.48 -18.56 -11.50
C ARG A 136 27.65 -19.75 -11.94
N ARG A 137 27.63 -20.85 -11.17
CA ARG A 137 26.77 -22.01 -11.45
C ARG A 137 25.28 -21.64 -11.39
N GLN A 138 24.90 -20.82 -10.40
CA GLN A 138 23.52 -20.35 -10.27
C GLN A 138 23.15 -19.38 -11.40
N GLU A 139 24.06 -18.53 -11.86
CA GLU A 139 23.89 -17.70 -13.05
C GLU A 139 23.73 -18.52 -14.33
N GLU A 140 24.50 -19.59 -14.52
CA GLU A 140 24.38 -20.53 -15.66
C GLU A 140 23.00 -21.24 -15.64
N ILE A 141 22.59 -21.77 -14.48
CA ILE A 141 21.27 -22.41 -14.31
C ILE A 141 20.12 -21.42 -14.60
N VAL A 142 20.22 -20.17 -14.14
CA VAL A 142 19.22 -19.13 -14.40
C VAL A 142 19.18 -18.74 -15.89
N GLN A 143 20.35 -18.66 -16.56
CA GLN A 143 20.39 -18.42 -18.01
C GLN A 143 19.79 -19.57 -18.81
N GLU A 144 20.03 -20.83 -18.43
CA GLU A 144 19.44 -21.98 -19.12
C GLU A 144 17.93 -22.06 -18.90
N ALA A 145 17.45 -21.87 -17.66
CA ALA A 145 16.04 -21.79 -17.34
C ALA A 145 15.33 -20.69 -18.15
N LYS A 146 15.97 -19.52 -18.31
CA LYS A 146 15.43 -18.43 -19.12
C LYS A 146 15.37 -18.79 -20.61
N ARG A 147 16.39 -19.44 -21.19
CA ARG A 147 16.35 -19.90 -22.59
C ARG A 147 15.21 -20.88 -22.83
N ARG A 148 15.01 -21.85 -21.92
CA ARG A 148 13.88 -22.80 -22.00
C ARG A 148 12.52 -22.09 -21.88
N GLN A 149 12.43 -21.03 -21.06
CA GLN A 149 11.23 -20.19 -20.97
C GLN A 149 10.97 -19.41 -22.27
N ASP A 150 12.01 -18.84 -22.88
CA ASP A 150 11.92 -18.10 -24.16
C ASP A 150 11.55 -19.04 -25.34
N GLU A 151 11.97 -20.31 -25.32
CA GLU A 151 11.57 -21.34 -26.30
C GLU A 151 10.11 -21.78 -26.10
N ASN A 152 9.71 -22.09 -24.87
CA ASN A 152 8.33 -22.44 -24.52
C ASN A 152 7.36 -21.31 -24.89
N PHE A 153 7.76 -20.04 -24.71
CA PHE A 153 6.95 -18.88 -25.09
C PHE A 153 6.68 -18.85 -26.61
N ARG A 154 7.70 -19.08 -27.45
CA ARG A 154 7.54 -19.12 -28.91
C ARG A 154 6.62 -20.25 -29.36
N GLN A 155 6.77 -21.45 -28.79
CA GLN A 155 5.89 -22.58 -29.10
C GLN A 155 4.43 -22.27 -28.74
N MET A 156 4.18 -21.62 -27.60
CA MET A 156 2.84 -21.17 -27.21
C MET A 156 2.29 -20.07 -28.14
N GLU A 157 3.14 -19.19 -28.66
CA GLU A 157 2.74 -18.13 -29.61
C GLU A 157 2.43 -18.68 -31.02
N GLU A 158 3.16 -19.70 -31.48
CA GLU A 158 2.84 -20.48 -32.69
C GLU A 158 1.52 -21.25 -32.56
N ILE A 159 1.33 -21.98 -31.45
CA ILE A 159 0.07 -22.69 -31.16
C ILE A 159 -1.10 -21.70 -31.10
N ARG A 160 -0.92 -20.54 -30.46
CA ARG A 160 -1.94 -19.50 -30.37
C ARG A 160 -2.30 -18.92 -31.73
N THR A 161 -1.32 -18.58 -32.57
CA THR A 161 -1.58 -17.96 -33.87
C THR A 161 -2.30 -18.91 -34.84
N GLU A 162 -1.99 -20.20 -34.81
CA GLU A 162 -2.73 -21.20 -35.60
C GLU A 162 -4.14 -21.47 -35.02
N ALA A 163 -4.33 -21.42 -33.70
CA ALA A 163 -5.66 -21.48 -33.08
C ALA A 163 -6.54 -20.25 -33.44
N GLU A 164 -5.97 -19.04 -33.43
CA GLU A 164 -6.66 -17.83 -33.89
C GLU A 164 -7.02 -17.91 -35.39
N ARG A 165 -6.18 -18.54 -36.20
CA ARG A 165 -6.43 -18.78 -37.62
C ARG A 165 -7.60 -19.75 -37.85
N GLN A 166 -7.63 -20.86 -37.13
CA GLN A 166 -8.73 -21.83 -37.17
C GLN A 166 -10.05 -21.20 -36.72
N LEU A 167 -10.03 -20.37 -35.67
CA LEU A 167 -11.21 -19.65 -35.19
C LEU A 167 -11.76 -18.68 -36.24
N ARG A 168 -10.89 -17.96 -36.98
CA ARG A 168 -11.31 -17.08 -38.10
C ARG A 168 -12.01 -17.86 -39.21
N MET A 169 -11.46 -18.97 -39.67
CA MET A 169 -12.10 -19.80 -40.70
C MET A 169 -13.49 -20.29 -40.25
N LEU A 170 -13.64 -20.68 -38.98
CA LEU A 170 -14.92 -21.08 -38.38
C LEU A 170 -15.92 -19.93 -38.26
N MET A 171 -15.46 -18.68 -38.05
CA MET A 171 -16.32 -17.50 -38.08
C MET A 171 -16.75 -17.14 -39.51
N GLU A 172 -15.85 -17.19 -40.49
CA GLU A 172 -16.16 -16.94 -41.90
C GLU A 172 -17.19 -17.94 -42.45
N GLU A 173 -17.08 -19.22 -42.09
CA GLU A 173 -18.07 -20.22 -42.47
C GLU A 173 -19.45 -19.95 -41.83
N LYS A 174 -19.49 -19.60 -40.55
CA LYS A 174 -20.74 -19.22 -39.85
C LYS A 174 -21.38 -17.96 -40.45
N MET A 175 -20.57 -16.97 -40.86
CA MET A 175 -21.05 -15.76 -41.54
C MET A 175 -21.71 -16.11 -42.88
N ARG A 176 -21.07 -16.93 -43.73
CA ARG A 176 -21.68 -17.37 -45.01
C ARG A 176 -23.00 -18.10 -44.81
N ARG A 177 -23.05 -19.05 -43.87
CA ARG A 177 -24.30 -19.78 -43.54
C ARG A 177 -25.40 -18.83 -43.03
N ALA A 178 -25.05 -17.77 -42.28
CA ALA A 178 -26.01 -16.76 -41.85
C ALA A 178 -26.51 -15.88 -43.01
N GLU A 179 -25.65 -15.52 -43.97
CA GLU A 179 -26.03 -14.80 -45.18
C GLU A 179 -26.96 -15.62 -46.09
N GLU A 180 -26.69 -16.92 -46.24
CA GLU A 180 -27.56 -17.87 -46.96
C GLU A 180 -28.97 -17.93 -46.34
N VAL A 181 -29.06 -18.07 -45.01
CA VAL A 181 -30.34 -18.02 -44.28
C VAL A 181 -31.05 -16.67 -44.48
N GLN A 182 -30.31 -15.54 -44.44
CA GLN A 182 -30.86 -14.22 -44.73
C GLN A 182 -31.35 -14.06 -46.17
N GLN A 183 -30.76 -14.75 -47.16
CA GLN A 183 -31.27 -14.77 -48.53
C GLN A 183 -32.55 -15.62 -48.65
N ILE A 184 -32.60 -16.77 -47.97
CA ILE A 184 -33.79 -17.64 -47.94
C ILE A 184 -34.97 -16.91 -47.30
N LEU A 185 -34.78 -16.25 -46.15
CA LEU A 185 -35.83 -15.47 -45.47
C LEU A 185 -36.38 -14.33 -46.35
N ARG A 186 -35.51 -13.60 -47.06
CA ARG A 186 -35.93 -12.56 -48.02
C ARG A 186 -36.81 -13.11 -49.15
N ARG A 187 -36.43 -14.27 -49.72
CA ARG A 187 -37.25 -14.95 -50.75
C ARG A 187 -38.61 -15.42 -50.23
N ILE A 188 -38.71 -15.77 -48.94
CA ILE A 188 -39.98 -16.16 -48.30
C ILE A 188 -40.90 -14.95 -48.13
N ASP A 189 -40.41 -13.82 -47.61
CA ASP A 189 -41.22 -12.59 -47.47
C ASP A 189 -41.65 -12.05 -48.85
N GLU A 190 -40.76 -12.00 -49.85
CA GLU A 190 -41.15 -11.67 -51.23
C GLU A 190 -42.31 -12.56 -51.74
N ARG A 191 -42.25 -13.87 -51.49
CA ARG A 191 -43.32 -14.80 -51.87
C ARG A 191 -44.62 -14.51 -51.11
N GLN A 192 -44.56 -14.18 -49.82
CA GLN A 192 -45.73 -13.79 -49.03
C GLN A 192 -46.32 -12.44 -49.44
N ARG A 193 -45.50 -11.46 -49.88
CA ARG A 193 -45.97 -10.20 -50.46
C ARG A 193 -46.69 -10.44 -51.80
N ARG A 194 -46.12 -11.26 -52.69
CA ARG A 194 -46.77 -11.64 -53.97
C ARG A 194 -48.07 -12.40 -53.78
N MET A 195 -48.18 -13.26 -52.75
CA MET A 195 -49.45 -13.95 -52.45
C MET A 195 -50.54 -12.98 -51.98
N ARG A 196 -50.21 -12.03 -51.09
CA ARG A 196 -51.15 -10.97 -50.65
C ARG A 196 -51.63 -10.10 -51.81
N LEU A 197 -50.72 -9.62 -52.66
CA LEU A 197 -51.08 -8.83 -53.84
C LEU A 197 -51.98 -9.59 -54.83
N ASN A 198 -51.71 -10.88 -55.05
CA ASN A 198 -52.57 -11.73 -55.89
C ASN A 198 -53.95 -12.00 -55.27
N GLU A 199 -54.06 -11.93 -53.94
CA GLU A 199 -55.33 -12.09 -53.20
C GLU A 199 -56.14 -10.79 -53.22
N GLU A 200 -55.49 -9.63 -53.11
CA GLU A 200 -56.08 -8.30 -53.32
C GLU A 200 -56.64 -8.15 -54.75
N ILE A 201 -55.84 -8.49 -55.78
CA ILE A 201 -56.28 -8.46 -57.19
C ILE A 201 -57.53 -9.34 -57.40
N ARG A 202 -57.57 -10.55 -56.83
CA ARG A 202 -58.74 -11.44 -56.92
C ARG A 202 -59.98 -10.86 -56.24
N GLN A 203 -59.82 -10.09 -55.17
CA GLN A 203 -60.94 -9.40 -54.52
C GLN A 203 -61.45 -8.24 -55.38
N GLU A 204 -60.56 -7.49 -56.04
CA GLU A 204 -60.96 -6.46 -57.00
C GLU A 204 -61.67 -7.04 -58.24
N GLU A 205 -61.16 -8.15 -58.80
CA GLU A 205 -61.80 -8.88 -59.90
C GLU A 205 -63.22 -9.33 -59.52
N GLN A 206 -63.41 -9.91 -58.33
CA GLN A 206 -64.74 -10.31 -57.85
C GLN A 206 -65.67 -9.12 -57.61
N GLN A 207 -65.16 -7.98 -57.13
CA GLN A 207 -65.96 -6.76 -57.03
C GLN A 207 -66.35 -6.19 -58.40
N ALA A 208 -65.44 -6.22 -59.38
CA ALA A 208 -65.71 -5.78 -60.75
C ALA A 208 -66.78 -6.63 -61.43
N ILE A 209 -66.74 -7.96 -61.24
CA ILE A 209 -67.77 -8.89 -61.73
C ILE A 209 -69.13 -8.54 -61.10
N ARG A 210 -69.22 -8.40 -59.76
CA ARG A 210 -70.49 -8.04 -59.09
C ARG A 210 -71.07 -6.72 -59.61
N ARG A 211 -70.24 -5.68 -59.80
CA ARG A 211 -70.68 -4.40 -60.38
C ARG A 211 -71.22 -4.56 -61.82
N GLN A 212 -70.64 -5.44 -62.63
CA GLN A 212 -71.20 -5.75 -63.96
C GLN A 212 -72.53 -6.52 -63.89
N GLU A 213 -72.70 -7.42 -62.92
CA GLU A 213 -73.97 -8.13 -62.69
C GLU A 213 -75.06 -7.19 -62.18
N GLU A 214 -74.74 -6.27 -61.27
CA GLU A 214 -75.64 -5.22 -60.78
C GLU A 214 -76.10 -4.30 -61.93
N LEU A 215 -75.17 -3.82 -62.76
CA LEU A 215 -75.49 -3.00 -63.94
C LEU A 215 -76.38 -3.75 -64.95
N ARG A 216 -76.10 -5.04 -65.21
CA ARG A 216 -76.95 -5.90 -66.07
C ARG A 216 -78.35 -6.11 -65.48
N GLN A 217 -78.46 -6.24 -64.15
CA GLN A 217 -79.77 -6.33 -63.50
C GLN A 217 -80.54 -5.01 -63.59
N GLU A 218 -79.85 -3.86 -63.46
CA GLU A 218 -80.50 -2.56 -63.59
C GLU A 218 -80.95 -2.28 -65.03
N GLU A 219 -80.10 -2.58 -66.02
CA GLU A 219 -80.44 -2.50 -67.45
C GLU A 219 -81.64 -3.39 -67.80
N LYS A 220 -81.69 -4.62 -67.26
CA LYS A 220 -82.84 -5.50 -67.41
C LYS A 220 -84.11 -4.91 -66.78
N ARG A 221 -84.05 -4.32 -65.58
CA ARG A 221 -85.19 -3.63 -64.95
C ARG A 221 -85.68 -2.46 -65.81
N ARG A 222 -84.77 -1.64 -66.35
CA ARG A 222 -85.11 -0.55 -67.28
C ARG A 222 -85.79 -1.05 -68.55
N LEU A 223 -85.36 -2.19 -69.12
CA LEU A 223 -86.00 -2.83 -70.28
C LEU A 223 -87.39 -3.38 -69.95
N ASP A 224 -87.58 -3.99 -68.78
CA ASP A 224 -88.88 -4.52 -68.36
C ASP A 224 -89.86 -3.40 -67.96
N ASP A 225 -89.39 -2.27 -67.42
CA ASP A 225 -90.15 -1.02 -67.24
C ASP A 225 -90.63 -0.42 -68.56
N ILE A 226 -89.79 -0.42 -69.61
CA ILE A 226 -90.16 0.03 -70.96
C ILE A 226 -91.27 -0.89 -71.50
N ARG A 227 -91.11 -2.21 -71.39
CA ARG A 227 -92.13 -3.22 -71.77
C ARG A 227 -93.42 -3.15 -70.93
N HIS A 228 -93.38 -2.57 -69.74
CA HIS A 228 -94.57 -2.28 -68.95
C HIS A 228 -95.30 -1.06 -69.52
N LYS A 229 -94.57 0.04 -69.73
CA LYS A 229 -95.12 1.30 -70.28
C LYS A 229 -95.66 1.13 -71.70
N ASP A 230 -95.02 0.32 -72.54
CA ASP A 230 -95.51 0.04 -73.89
C ASP A 230 -96.75 -0.88 -73.92
N ARG A 231 -96.92 -1.76 -72.91
CA ARG A 231 -98.19 -2.48 -72.71
C ARG A 231 -99.30 -1.54 -72.25
N GLN A 232 -99.03 -0.68 -71.27
CA GLN A 232 -100.00 0.32 -70.83
C GLN A 232 -100.44 1.24 -71.99
N ARG A 233 -99.52 1.68 -72.85
CA ARG A 233 -99.85 2.42 -74.09
C ARG A 233 -100.69 1.63 -75.09
N GLN A 234 -100.53 0.30 -75.16
CA GLN A 234 -101.38 -0.54 -76.01
C GLN A 234 -102.77 -0.73 -75.41
N GLU A 235 -102.85 -0.91 -74.08
CA GLU A 235 -104.11 -0.99 -73.32
C GLU A 235 -104.89 0.34 -73.43
N GLU A 236 -104.23 1.48 -73.16
CA GLU A 236 -104.75 2.85 -73.37
C GLU A 236 -105.26 3.06 -74.80
N ARG A 237 -104.51 2.63 -75.83
CA ARG A 237 -104.95 2.71 -77.23
C ARG A 237 -106.14 1.81 -77.54
N THR A 238 -106.23 0.62 -76.95
CA THR A 238 -107.42 -0.24 -77.12
C THR A 238 -108.63 0.27 -76.38
N ILE A 239 -108.45 0.98 -75.26
CA ILE A 239 -109.52 1.70 -74.56
C ILE A 239 -109.98 2.89 -75.42
N GLN A 240 -109.06 3.73 -75.94
CA GLN A 240 -109.42 4.80 -76.88
C GLN A 240 -110.18 4.27 -78.11
N LEU A 241 -109.72 3.17 -78.73
CA LEU A 241 -110.43 2.56 -79.87
C LEU A 241 -111.79 1.94 -79.50
N GLN A 242 -112.07 1.69 -78.21
CA GLN A 242 -113.39 1.31 -77.72
C GLN A 242 -114.26 2.54 -77.42
N GLU A 243 -113.69 3.60 -76.83
CA GLU A 243 -114.36 4.89 -76.60
C GLU A 243 -114.74 5.57 -77.92
N GLU A 244 -113.85 5.59 -78.92
CA GLU A 244 -114.12 6.08 -80.27
C GLU A 244 -115.29 5.31 -80.92
N ARG A 245 -115.32 3.98 -80.81
CA ARG A 245 -116.44 3.16 -81.31
C ARG A 245 -117.75 3.42 -80.56
N GLN A 246 -117.70 3.65 -79.24
CA GLN A 246 -118.88 4.04 -78.47
C GLN A 246 -119.38 5.43 -78.88
N GLN A 247 -118.47 6.37 -79.18
CA GLN A 247 -118.82 7.68 -79.72
C GLN A 247 -119.37 7.59 -81.14
N GLU A 248 -118.83 6.74 -82.03
CA GLU A 248 -119.41 6.46 -83.35
C GLU A 248 -120.82 5.84 -83.24
N GLU A 249 -121.03 4.93 -82.30
CA GLU A 249 -122.37 4.39 -82.01
C GLU A 249 -123.34 5.44 -81.45
N GLU A 250 -122.89 6.30 -80.53
CA GLU A 250 -123.66 7.45 -80.01
C GLU A 250 -124.01 8.44 -81.13
N ILE A 251 -123.06 8.72 -82.04
CA ILE A 251 -123.27 9.56 -83.22
C ILE A 251 -124.31 8.93 -84.13
N GLN A 252 -124.21 7.64 -84.47
CA GLN A 252 -125.24 6.95 -85.28
C GLN A 252 -126.62 6.91 -84.59
N LYS A 253 -126.68 6.76 -83.26
CA LYS A 253 -127.94 6.86 -82.48
C LYS A 253 -128.49 8.29 -82.51
N GLY A 254 -127.61 9.29 -82.46
CA GLY A 254 -127.94 10.72 -82.59
C GLY A 254 -128.41 11.11 -84.00
N GLU A 255 -127.83 10.57 -85.06
CA GLU A 255 -128.27 10.77 -86.44
C GLU A 255 -129.62 10.13 -86.70
N ARG A 256 -129.85 8.90 -86.22
CA ARG A 256 -131.18 8.26 -86.29
C ARG A 256 -132.26 9.04 -85.53
N ARG A 257 -131.91 9.75 -84.44
CA ARG A 257 -132.84 10.69 -83.78
C ARG A 257 -133.09 11.96 -84.60
N LYS A 258 -132.04 12.55 -85.19
CA LYS A 258 -132.14 13.73 -86.08
C LYS A 258 -132.93 13.44 -87.37
N GLU A 259 -132.85 12.21 -87.89
CA GLU A 259 -133.65 11.73 -89.03
C GLU A 259 -135.15 11.69 -88.72
N VAL A 260 -135.52 11.27 -87.49
CA VAL A 260 -136.91 11.28 -87.01
C VAL A 260 -137.40 12.71 -86.78
N GLU A 261 -136.61 13.58 -86.14
CA GLU A 261 -136.97 15.00 -85.97
C GLU A 261 -137.17 15.72 -87.31
N ARG A 262 -136.34 15.42 -88.33
CA ARG A 262 -136.48 15.98 -89.69
C ARG A 262 -137.78 15.58 -90.38
N ARG A 263 -138.39 14.45 -90.00
CA ARG A 263 -139.75 14.06 -90.47
C ARG A 263 -140.88 14.69 -89.66
N GLN A 264 -140.63 15.20 -88.46
CA GLN A 264 -141.63 15.88 -87.64
C GLN A 264 -141.63 17.41 -87.82
N LYS A 265 -140.47 18.02 -88.10
CA LYS A 265 -140.33 19.47 -88.36
C LYS A 265 -140.66 19.90 -89.81
N ALA A 266 -141.44 19.07 -90.52
CA ALA A 266 -142.03 19.38 -91.83
C ALA A 266 -143.53 19.73 -91.74
N MET A 267 -144.12 19.71 -90.54
CA MET A 267 -145.47 20.19 -90.23
C MET A 267 -145.35 21.20 -89.09
N GLN A 268 -145.77 22.45 -89.32
CA GLN A 268 -145.64 23.61 -88.43
C GLN A 268 -144.17 23.92 -88.01
N GLY A 269 -143.54 24.98 -88.50
CA GLY A 269 -144.10 26.11 -89.24
C GLY A 269 -144.84 27.06 -88.29
N GLU A 270 -144.17 28.18 -88.00
CA GLU A 270 -144.72 29.39 -87.36
C GLU A 270 -145.32 29.23 -85.95
N LYS A 271 -144.49 29.56 -84.94
CA LYS A 271 -144.65 30.89 -84.35
C LYS A 271 -143.34 31.51 -83.87
N GLU A 272 -143.41 32.84 -83.78
CA GLU A 272 -142.44 33.83 -83.29
C GLU A 272 -141.21 33.27 -82.53
N ARG A 273 -139.96 33.49 -82.99
CA ARG A 273 -139.22 34.77 -83.18
C ARG A 273 -138.97 35.52 -81.86
N HIS A 274 -137.83 36.22 -81.84
CA HIS A 274 -137.31 37.09 -80.77
C HIS A 274 -136.85 36.30 -79.51
N GLU A 275 -135.73 36.65 -78.86
CA GLU A 275 -134.84 37.81 -79.10
C GLU A 275 -133.38 37.53 -78.73
N PHE A 276 -132.48 38.16 -79.52
CA PHE A 276 -131.17 38.76 -79.18
C PHE A 276 -130.10 37.90 -78.46
N GLU A 277 -128.86 37.83 -78.99
CA GLU A 277 -127.80 38.86 -78.88
C GLU A 277 -127.50 39.19 -77.41
N MET A 278 -126.33 38.82 -76.87
CA MET A 278 -125.02 39.42 -77.19
C MET A 278 -123.91 38.34 -77.11
N GLN A 279 -122.91 38.32 -77.99
CA GLN A 279 -121.78 39.25 -78.12
C GLN A 279 -120.83 39.29 -76.90
N GLU A 280 -119.56 38.95 -77.17
CA GLU A 280 -118.36 39.74 -76.77
C GLU A 280 -117.99 39.85 -75.27
N VAL A 281 -116.74 40.12 -74.83
CA VAL A 281 -115.42 40.27 -75.49
C VAL A 281 -114.25 40.04 -74.48
N GLN A 282 -113.02 39.96 -75.00
CA GLN A 282 -111.68 40.17 -74.37
C GLN A 282 -111.63 40.74 -72.92
N LYS A 283 -110.63 40.38 -72.10
CA LYS A 283 -109.27 40.99 -72.05
C LYS A 283 -108.33 40.14 -71.18
N GLU A 284 -107.08 39.87 -71.55
CA GLU A 284 -105.91 40.76 -71.75
C GLU A 284 -105.25 41.31 -70.47
N ASN A 285 -104.03 40.81 -70.20
CA ASN A 285 -102.78 41.55 -69.98
C ASN A 285 -102.69 42.71 -68.94
N LYS A 286 -101.82 42.53 -67.91
CA LYS A 286 -100.59 43.33 -67.59
C LYS A 286 -99.85 42.74 -66.36
N ILE A 287 -98.51 42.65 -66.26
CA ILE A 287 -97.46 43.70 -66.01
C ILE A 287 -97.67 44.36 -64.62
N GLU A 288 -96.70 44.59 -63.70
CA GLU A 288 -95.19 44.67 -63.68
C GLU A 288 -94.62 43.89 -62.43
N ASP A 289 -93.42 44.00 -61.80
CA ASP A 289 -92.18 44.82 -61.89
C ASP A 289 -90.90 44.09 -61.32
N ARG A 290 -89.73 44.69 -61.59
CA ARG A 290 -88.33 44.69 -61.02
C ARG A 290 -87.77 43.82 -59.87
N LEU A 291 -86.54 43.33 -60.15
CA LEU A 291 -85.21 43.61 -59.52
C LEU A 291 -85.06 43.98 -58.01
N SER A 292 -84.15 43.31 -57.26
CA SER A 292 -82.82 43.88 -56.81
C SER A 292 -82.06 43.13 -55.66
N ASN A 293 -80.75 42.90 -55.89
CA ASN A 293 -79.55 43.05 -55.03
C ASN A 293 -79.40 42.60 -53.52
N TRP A 294 -78.33 41.81 -53.32
CA TRP A 294 -77.19 41.93 -52.35
C TRP A 294 -77.33 41.80 -50.81
N GLU A 295 -76.44 40.92 -50.28
CA GLU A 295 -75.67 40.93 -49.00
C GLU A 295 -76.28 41.42 -47.66
N ARG A 296 -76.34 40.51 -46.67
CA ARG A 296 -75.51 40.44 -45.42
C ARG A 296 -76.14 39.45 -44.40
N ARG A 297 -75.55 38.99 -43.29
CA ARG A 297 -74.18 38.66 -42.81
C ARG A 297 -74.28 38.47 -41.26
N ASP A 298 -73.83 37.33 -40.75
CA ASP A 298 -73.15 37.16 -39.44
C ASP A 298 -73.93 36.98 -38.09
N LYS A 299 -73.29 36.23 -37.17
CA LYS A 299 -73.49 36.02 -35.71
C LYS A 299 -74.73 35.20 -35.24
N GLY A 300 -74.65 34.35 -34.20
CA GLY A 300 -73.50 33.86 -33.41
C GLY A 300 -73.89 33.36 -31.98
N LYS A 301 -72.92 32.77 -31.24
CA LYS A 301 -72.99 32.23 -29.83
C LYS A 301 -73.57 30.79 -29.72
N HIS A 302 -72.88 29.80 -29.11
CA HIS A 302 -72.57 29.55 -27.67
C HIS A 302 -73.83 29.23 -26.83
N ASN A 303 -73.87 28.31 -25.84
CA ASN A 303 -72.90 27.46 -25.11
C ASN A 303 -73.73 26.30 -24.44
N LYS A 304 -73.28 25.29 -23.64
CA LYS A 304 -72.06 24.80 -22.93
C LYS A 304 -72.36 23.30 -22.55
N VAL A 305 -71.57 22.41 -21.89
CA VAL A 305 -70.20 22.28 -21.34
C VAL A 305 -69.91 20.76 -21.17
N GLY A 306 -68.67 20.32 -20.92
CA GLY A 306 -68.36 18.91 -20.57
C GLY A 306 -66.89 18.67 -20.14
N HIS A 307 -66.59 18.85 -18.85
CA HIS A 307 -65.23 18.78 -18.27
C HIS A 307 -64.58 17.38 -18.27
N LEU A 308 -63.25 17.32 -18.41
CA LEU A 308 -62.35 17.07 -17.27
C LEU A 308 -60.88 17.43 -17.61
N GLN A 309 -60.01 17.51 -16.59
CA GLN A 309 -58.70 18.18 -16.70
C GLN A 309 -57.64 17.51 -15.80
N ASN A 310 -56.41 17.42 -16.32
CA ASN A 310 -55.10 17.25 -15.67
C ASN A 310 -55.00 16.68 -14.23
N MET A 311 -54.22 15.60 -14.07
CA MET A 311 -53.27 15.49 -12.95
C MET A 311 -51.91 14.92 -13.41
N LYS A 312 -50.83 15.31 -12.73
CA LYS A 312 -49.47 14.77 -12.90
C LYS A 312 -49.29 13.53 -12.02
N TRP A 313 -48.51 12.56 -12.47
CA TRP A 313 -47.59 11.80 -11.61
C TRP A 313 -46.23 11.66 -12.33
N SER A 314 -45.17 11.46 -11.56
CA SER A 314 -43.77 11.49 -12.02
C SER A 314 -43.17 10.10 -12.12
N LEU A 315 -42.21 9.92 -13.04
CA LEU A 315 -41.12 8.94 -12.90
C LEU A 315 -39.92 9.43 -13.72
N SER A 316 -38.73 9.43 -13.10
CA SER A 316 -37.50 10.03 -13.64
C SER A 316 -36.31 9.11 -13.39
N THR A 317 -35.94 8.32 -14.40
CA THR A 317 -34.66 7.59 -14.47
C THR A 317 -34.42 7.32 -15.96
N ARG A 318 -33.66 8.16 -16.68
CA ARG A 318 -32.19 8.07 -16.81
C ARG A 318 -31.70 6.65 -17.10
N PHE A 319 -31.45 6.36 -18.37
CA PHE A 319 -30.22 5.70 -18.81
C PHE A 319 -29.98 6.00 -20.30
N GLY A 320 -28.75 6.36 -20.66
CA GLY A 320 -28.36 6.71 -22.04
C GLY A 320 -27.97 8.18 -22.23
N ASP A 321 -26.79 8.56 -21.71
CA ASP A 321 -25.97 9.66 -22.27
C ASP A 321 -24.57 9.63 -21.64
N TYR A 322 -23.68 8.77 -22.18
CA TYR A 322 -22.26 8.70 -21.78
C TYR A 322 -21.38 8.24 -22.95
N LEU A 323 -21.35 9.04 -24.03
CA LEU A 323 -20.38 8.86 -25.13
C LEU A 323 -20.09 10.19 -25.85
N LYS A 324 -19.12 10.97 -25.33
CA LYS A 324 -18.36 11.98 -26.09
C LYS A 324 -17.10 12.41 -25.33
N ILE A 325 -15.93 12.09 -25.89
CA ILE A 325 -14.62 12.43 -25.35
C ILE A 325 -14.04 13.60 -26.14
N SER A 326 -13.97 14.77 -25.50
CA SER A 326 -13.19 15.94 -25.92
C SER A 326 -13.16 16.94 -24.74
N SER A 327 -12.04 17.53 -24.33
CA SER A 327 -10.71 17.61 -24.95
C SER A 327 -9.58 17.59 -23.91
N LEU A 328 -8.38 17.15 -24.33
CA LEU A 328 -7.15 17.21 -23.52
C LEU A 328 -6.33 18.47 -23.86
N PRO A 329 -5.81 19.22 -22.88
CA PRO A 329 -4.79 20.23 -23.12
C PRO A 329 -3.44 19.53 -23.44
N LYS A 330 -2.76 19.99 -24.48
CA LYS A 330 -1.45 19.44 -24.89
C LYS A 330 -0.34 19.98 -23.98
N SER A 331 0.20 19.15 -23.10
CA SER A 331 1.43 19.47 -22.36
C SER A 331 2.65 19.43 -23.29
N THR A 332 3.39 20.52 -23.37
CA THR A 332 4.64 20.62 -24.13
C THR A 332 5.84 20.26 -23.25
N PHE A 333 6.35 19.04 -23.42
CA PHE A 333 7.53 18.54 -22.73
C PHE A 333 8.77 19.38 -23.09
N ASN A 334 9.42 19.99 -22.08
CA ASN A 334 10.59 20.86 -22.27
C ASN A 334 11.82 20.30 -21.50
N PRO A 335 12.70 19.52 -22.15
CA PRO A 335 13.78 18.81 -21.48
C PRO A 335 15.02 19.68 -21.26
N LYS A 336 14.97 20.59 -20.27
CA LYS A 336 16.16 21.18 -19.61
C LYS A 336 15.82 21.96 -18.34
N LYS A 337 15.82 21.25 -17.21
CA LYS A 337 16.12 21.76 -15.86
C LYS A 337 16.44 20.56 -14.97
N GLU A 338 17.68 20.47 -14.52
CA GLU A 338 18.02 19.59 -13.40
C GLU A 338 17.32 20.13 -12.14
N PRO A 339 16.77 19.27 -11.27
CA PRO A 339 16.10 19.72 -10.06
C PRO A 339 17.15 20.18 -9.04
N THR A 340 17.53 21.46 -9.11
CA THR A 340 18.25 22.13 -8.04
C THR A 340 17.49 21.91 -6.73
N ILE A 341 18.15 21.33 -5.72
CA ILE A 341 17.53 21.11 -4.40
C ILE A 341 17.36 22.47 -3.73
N SER A 342 16.22 23.11 -4.00
CA SER A 342 15.77 24.30 -3.29
C SER A 342 15.52 23.89 -1.84
N ILE A 343 16.38 24.36 -0.94
CA ILE A 343 16.15 24.28 0.50
C ILE A 343 14.94 25.16 0.79
N GLU A 344 13.75 24.57 0.83
CA GLU A 344 12.56 25.27 1.28
C GLU A 344 12.79 25.76 2.70
N LEU A 345 12.56 27.07 2.90
CA LEU A 345 12.49 27.66 4.22
C LEU A 345 11.41 26.92 5.02
N LYS A 346 11.73 26.51 6.25
CA LYS A 346 10.74 25.88 7.14
C LYS A 346 9.54 26.82 7.28
N LYS A 347 8.40 26.45 6.69
CA LYS A 347 7.11 27.08 6.96
C LYS A 347 6.82 26.95 8.46
N ASP A 348 6.20 27.98 9.02
CA ASP A 348 5.75 27.96 10.41
C ASP A 348 4.49 27.09 10.58
N ASP A 349 4.27 26.55 11.78
CA ASP A 349 3.22 25.55 12.02
C ASP A 349 1.81 26.09 11.71
N ASP A 350 1.51 27.32 12.13
CA ASP A 350 0.23 27.98 11.83
C ASP A 350 0.05 28.24 10.33
N SER A 351 1.15 28.53 9.61
CA SER A 351 1.11 28.68 8.15
C SER A 351 0.85 27.34 7.44
N VAL A 352 1.35 26.22 7.98
CA VAL A 352 1.07 24.88 7.44
C VAL A 352 -0.38 24.48 7.70
N LEU A 353 -0.88 24.72 8.91
CA LEU A 353 -2.28 24.42 9.26
C LEU A 353 -3.27 25.30 8.48
N GLN A 354 -2.97 26.59 8.27
CA GLN A 354 -3.81 27.47 7.46
C GLN A 354 -3.84 27.03 6.00
N GLU A 355 -2.69 26.68 5.41
CA GLU A 355 -2.64 26.15 4.03
C GLU A 355 -3.45 24.85 3.87
N MET A 356 -3.55 24.03 4.93
CA MET A 356 -4.41 22.84 4.96
C MET A 356 -5.90 23.16 5.08
N ILE A 357 -6.29 24.23 5.79
CA ILE A 357 -7.69 24.71 5.82
C ILE A 357 -8.09 25.32 4.49
N ASP A 358 -7.23 26.16 3.90
CA ASP A 358 -7.50 26.86 2.63
C ASP A 358 -7.71 25.89 1.46
N LYS A 359 -7.12 24.69 1.56
CA LYS A 359 -7.31 23.55 0.63
C LYS A 359 -8.44 22.59 1.02
N GLY A 360 -9.08 22.79 2.18
CA GLY A 360 -10.16 21.95 2.68
C GLY A 360 -9.73 20.58 3.24
N HIS A 361 -8.46 20.40 3.60
CA HIS A 361 -7.94 19.14 4.13
C HIS A 361 -8.23 18.93 5.63
N ILE A 362 -8.42 20.02 6.40
CA ILE A 362 -8.74 19.99 7.84
C ILE A 362 -9.79 21.03 8.20
N THR A 363 -10.57 20.81 9.26
CA THR A 363 -11.50 21.81 9.81
C THR A 363 -10.79 22.82 10.73
N GLU A 364 -11.42 23.96 10.98
CA GLU A 364 -10.93 24.95 11.96
C GLU A 364 -10.87 24.37 13.39
N THR A 365 -11.75 23.41 13.74
CA THR A 365 -11.71 22.68 15.02
C THR A 365 -10.56 21.66 15.09
N GLU A 366 -10.19 21.05 13.97
CA GLU A 366 -9.02 20.19 13.86
C GLU A 366 -7.72 21.00 13.94
N LYS A 367 -7.64 22.14 13.25
CA LYS A 367 -6.54 23.11 13.36
C LYS A 367 -6.28 23.49 14.82
N THR A 368 -7.32 23.82 15.61
CA THR A 368 -7.15 24.12 17.05
C THR A 368 -6.54 22.94 17.81
N THR A 369 -7.09 21.74 17.64
CA THR A 369 -6.64 20.52 18.36
C THR A 369 -5.21 20.12 17.97
N ILE A 370 -4.94 20.07 16.67
CA ILE A 370 -3.64 19.69 16.10
C ILE A 370 -2.59 20.75 16.42
N GLY A 371 -2.94 22.04 16.43
CA GLY A 371 -2.04 23.13 16.84
C GLY A 371 -1.59 23.02 18.29
N ILE A 372 -2.48 22.64 19.22
CA ILE A 372 -2.13 22.37 20.63
C ILE A 372 -1.13 21.21 20.73
N ILE A 373 -1.37 20.11 19.99
CA ILE A 373 -0.48 18.94 19.95
C ILE A 373 0.88 19.31 19.34
N LEU A 374 0.90 19.96 18.18
CA LEU A 374 2.13 20.44 17.51
C LEU A 374 2.95 21.36 18.41
N MET A 375 2.34 22.38 19.00
CA MET A 375 3.02 23.31 19.90
C MET A 375 3.60 22.58 21.12
N THR A 376 2.89 21.59 21.67
CA THR A 376 3.35 20.77 22.79
C THR A 376 4.55 19.88 22.40
N VAL A 377 4.47 19.19 21.26
CA VAL A 377 5.55 18.36 20.71
C VAL A 377 6.77 19.21 20.36
N GLN A 378 6.60 20.35 19.67
CA GLN A 378 7.66 21.32 19.37
C GLN A 378 8.36 21.83 20.64
N LYS A 379 7.60 22.16 21.70
CA LYS A 379 8.15 22.61 22.98
C LYS A 379 9.00 21.53 23.64
N LYS A 380 8.57 20.26 23.56
CA LYS A 380 9.35 19.10 24.03
C LYS A 380 10.61 18.87 23.18
N ILE A 381 10.53 18.96 21.85
CA ILE A 381 11.69 18.87 20.95
C ILE A 381 12.73 19.95 21.30
N LYS A 382 12.32 21.22 21.41
CA LYS A 382 13.21 22.34 21.76
C LYS A 382 13.89 22.13 23.13
N SER A 383 13.14 21.63 24.13
CA SER A 383 13.72 21.27 25.44
C SER A 383 14.68 20.08 25.38
N TYR A 384 14.41 19.10 24.51
CA TYR A 384 15.24 17.91 24.35
C TYR A 384 16.59 18.25 23.69
N GLU A 385 16.57 19.09 22.64
CA GLU A 385 17.77 19.57 21.95
C GLU A 385 18.68 20.39 22.89
N SER A 386 18.11 21.29 23.70
CA SER A 386 18.86 22.05 24.72
C SER A 386 19.60 21.16 25.72
N ASN A 387 19.00 20.02 26.10
CA ASN A 387 19.54 19.15 27.16
C ASN A 387 20.57 18.13 26.66
N HIS A 388 20.61 17.80 25.37
CA HIS A 388 21.41 16.69 24.81
C HIS A 388 22.59 17.12 23.92
N THR A 389 23.09 18.35 24.08
CA THR A 389 24.09 19.00 23.20
C THR A 389 25.47 18.31 23.06
N SER A 390 25.74 17.17 23.71
CA SER A 390 27.05 16.48 23.62
C SER A 390 27.06 14.96 23.87
N LYS A 391 25.90 14.29 24.02
CA LYS A 391 25.84 12.83 24.26
C LYS A 391 24.86 12.14 23.31
N SER A 392 25.09 10.85 23.06
CA SER A 392 24.14 10.00 22.33
C SER A 392 22.76 10.06 23.00
N PRO A 393 21.65 10.19 22.24
CA PRO A 393 20.34 10.44 22.84
C PRO A 393 19.89 9.24 23.68
N ASP A 394 19.38 9.49 24.89
CA ASP A 394 19.33 8.43 25.90
C ASP A 394 18.25 7.37 25.64
N HIS A 395 18.70 6.14 25.40
CA HIS A 395 17.82 4.97 25.25
C HIS A 395 17.03 4.64 26.53
N GLN A 396 17.40 5.15 27.71
CA GLN A 396 16.65 4.92 28.94
C GLN A 396 15.21 5.46 28.86
N LEU A 397 15.02 6.65 28.31
CA LEU A 397 13.69 7.23 28.09
C LEU A 397 12.81 6.29 27.24
N VAL A 398 13.30 5.93 26.04
CA VAL A 398 12.57 5.02 25.14
C VAL A 398 12.31 3.66 25.81
N ARG A 399 13.23 3.16 26.64
CA ARG A 399 13.06 1.90 27.37
C ARG A 399 11.95 1.93 28.41
N GLU A 400 11.74 3.05 29.11
CA GLU A 400 10.62 3.28 30.03
C GLU A 400 9.30 3.49 29.28
N PHE A 401 9.33 4.21 28.15
CA PHE A 401 8.14 4.42 27.33
C PHE A 401 7.60 3.09 26.74
N CYS A 402 8.47 2.18 26.32
CA CYS A 402 8.10 0.83 25.86
C CYS A 402 7.37 -0.05 26.90
N SER A 403 7.28 0.33 28.18
CA SER A 403 6.44 -0.37 29.17
C SER A 403 5.05 0.24 29.38
N ARG A 404 4.77 1.40 28.79
CA ARG A 404 3.44 2.03 28.80
C ARG A 404 2.56 1.40 27.71
N GLN A 405 1.25 1.42 27.92
CA GLN A 405 0.26 0.94 26.94
C GLN A 405 -0.81 2.02 26.80
N TYR A 406 -0.99 2.52 25.57
CA TYR A 406 -1.87 3.65 25.28
C TYR A 406 -3.19 3.13 24.69
N PHE A 407 -4.22 2.97 25.54
CA PHE A 407 -5.54 2.45 25.15
C PHE A 407 -6.57 3.54 24.82
N THR A 408 -6.49 4.71 25.47
CA THR A 408 -7.43 5.83 25.32
C THR A 408 -6.67 7.14 25.47
N CYS A 409 -6.10 7.66 24.39
CA CYS A 409 -5.17 8.78 24.46
C CYS A 409 -5.88 10.10 24.78
N ASN A 410 -5.62 10.67 25.97
CA ASN A 410 -5.87 12.10 26.21
C ASN A 410 -4.90 12.96 25.36
N GLU A 411 -5.22 14.22 25.08
CA GLU A 411 -4.38 15.10 24.23
C GLU A 411 -2.93 15.21 24.70
N THR A 412 -2.70 15.19 26.01
CA THR A 412 -1.38 15.15 26.63
C THR A 412 -0.65 13.83 26.35
N GLU A 413 -1.25 12.70 26.69
CA GLU A 413 -0.69 11.35 26.45
C GLU A 413 -0.43 11.10 24.96
N PHE A 414 -1.28 11.65 24.09
CA PHE A 414 -1.10 11.61 22.64
C PHE A 414 0.10 12.46 22.19
N SER A 415 0.23 13.68 22.71
CA SER A 415 1.40 14.54 22.46
C SER A 415 2.71 13.92 22.98
N ASP A 416 2.65 13.19 24.09
CA ASP A 416 3.76 12.44 24.65
C ASP A 416 4.15 11.28 23.71
N CYS A 417 3.20 10.43 23.32
CA CYS A 417 3.43 9.33 22.38
C CYS A 417 3.97 9.82 21.02
N ILE A 418 3.47 10.93 20.47
CA ILE A 418 4.00 11.53 19.24
C ILE A 418 5.45 12.01 19.45
N PHE A 419 5.74 12.68 20.58
CA PHE A 419 7.08 13.13 20.90
C PHE A 419 8.08 11.95 21.04
N GLU A 420 7.66 10.85 21.67
CA GLU A 420 8.44 9.60 21.78
C GLU A 420 8.78 9.03 20.40
N ILE A 421 7.79 8.97 19.50
CA ILE A 421 7.98 8.54 18.10
C ILE A 421 8.92 9.49 17.35
N CYS A 422 8.78 10.81 17.51
CA CYS A 422 9.69 11.81 16.94
C CYS A 422 11.14 11.63 17.42
N VAL A 423 11.36 11.29 18.70
CA VAL A 423 12.70 10.98 19.24
C VAL A 423 13.27 9.71 18.61
N ALA A 424 12.45 8.69 18.35
CA ALA A 424 12.90 7.49 17.64
C ALA A 424 13.24 7.75 16.16
N VAL A 425 12.48 8.59 15.46
CA VAL A 425 12.88 9.06 14.12
C VAL A 425 14.19 9.82 14.19
N LYS A 426 14.37 10.72 15.17
CA LYS A 426 15.63 11.45 15.38
C LYS A 426 16.83 10.53 15.63
N LEU A 427 16.65 9.46 16.39
CA LEU A 427 17.65 8.42 16.63
C LEU A 427 18.01 7.64 15.36
N ALA A 428 17.02 7.18 14.59
CA ALA A 428 17.23 6.29 13.45
C ALA A 428 17.55 7.03 12.13
N LYS A 429 17.20 8.32 12.02
CA LYS A 429 17.29 9.12 10.78
C LYS A 429 18.08 10.41 10.91
N THR A 430 18.53 10.77 12.11
CA THR A 430 19.25 12.02 12.45
C THR A 430 18.48 13.34 12.25
N TYR A 431 17.36 13.34 11.53
CA TYR A 431 16.43 14.47 11.39
C TYR A 431 15.20 14.33 12.29
N TRP A 432 14.53 15.44 12.60
CA TRP A 432 13.20 15.44 13.23
C TRP A 432 12.11 15.43 12.15
N PRO A 433 10.96 14.76 12.37
CA PRO A 433 9.81 14.87 11.47
C PRO A 433 9.38 16.31 11.21
N ARG A 434 8.91 16.59 9.99
CA ARG A 434 8.32 17.89 9.63
C ARG A 434 6.96 18.07 10.31
N SER A 435 6.53 19.30 10.54
CA SER A 435 5.18 19.61 11.05
C SER A 435 4.09 19.03 10.13
N THR A 436 4.28 19.02 8.80
CA THR A 436 3.40 18.33 7.84
C THR A 436 3.27 16.83 8.10
N GLN A 437 4.36 16.16 8.47
CA GLN A 437 4.39 14.72 8.77
C GLN A 437 3.74 14.41 10.13
N ILE A 438 3.90 15.31 11.12
CA ILE A 438 3.25 15.18 12.43
C ILE A 438 1.75 15.44 12.32
N THR A 439 1.31 16.46 11.57
CA THR A 439 -0.12 16.69 11.26
C THR A 439 -0.73 15.49 10.53
N SER A 440 -0.01 14.92 9.56
CA SER A 440 -0.45 13.71 8.85
C SER A 440 -0.68 12.54 9.81
N LEU A 441 0.22 12.33 10.78
CA LEU A 441 0.07 11.33 11.84
C LEU A 441 -1.15 11.62 12.73
N CYS A 442 -1.36 12.87 13.16
CA CYS A 442 -2.53 13.27 13.95
C CYS A 442 -3.85 12.96 13.24
N LEU A 443 -3.93 13.26 11.93
CA LEU A 443 -5.12 12.99 11.12
C LEU A 443 -5.37 11.47 10.97
N LEU A 444 -4.33 10.69 10.64
CA LEU A 444 -4.42 9.23 10.52
C LEU A 444 -4.89 8.56 11.82
N VAL A 445 -4.41 9.02 12.98
CA VAL A 445 -4.86 8.51 14.28
C VAL A 445 -6.31 8.90 14.59
N LYS A 446 -6.71 10.15 14.29
CA LYS A 446 -8.10 10.59 14.49
C LYS A 446 -9.09 9.76 13.65
N GLY A 447 -8.69 9.36 12.45
CA GLY A 447 -9.50 8.58 11.50
C GLY A 447 -9.62 7.08 11.75
N LEU A 448 -8.99 6.52 12.79
CA LEU A 448 -8.90 5.06 13.02
C LEU A 448 -10.25 4.32 13.04
N GLN A 449 -11.34 4.99 13.42
CA GLN A 449 -12.70 4.42 13.47
C GLN A 449 -13.39 4.31 12.09
N GLN A 450 -12.90 5.03 11.08
CA GLN A 450 -13.57 5.16 9.77
C GLN A 450 -12.68 4.72 8.59
N GLY A 451 -11.36 4.73 8.79
CA GLY A 451 -10.38 4.65 7.71
C GLY A 451 -10.21 6.02 7.02
N ILE A 452 -8.98 6.37 6.68
CA ILE A 452 -8.63 7.61 5.98
C ILE A 452 -7.75 7.30 4.78
N LEU A 453 -8.04 7.95 3.66
CA LEU A 453 -7.12 8.14 2.54
C LEU A 453 -6.48 9.52 2.71
N LEU A 454 -5.15 9.59 2.73
CA LEU A 454 -4.42 10.85 2.87
C LEU A 454 -3.47 11.04 1.69
N GLU A 455 -3.72 12.09 0.90
CA GLU A 455 -2.87 12.47 -0.23
C GLU A 455 -1.57 13.09 0.30
N ILE A 456 -0.44 12.45 0.01
CA ILE A 456 0.90 12.89 0.44
C ILE A 456 1.78 12.98 -0.80
N ASN A 457 2.18 14.21 -1.15
CA ASN A 457 2.98 14.48 -2.35
C ASN A 457 4.32 13.74 -2.33
N THR A 458 4.78 13.31 -3.51
CA THR A 458 6.10 12.67 -3.67
C THR A 458 7.21 13.61 -3.19
N GLY A 459 8.01 13.17 -2.22
CA GLY A 459 9.06 13.98 -1.59
C GLY A 459 8.74 14.46 -0.16
N GLU A 460 7.47 14.44 0.27
CA GLU A 460 7.11 14.78 1.67
C GLU A 460 7.48 13.70 2.70
N GLY A 461 8.06 12.58 2.27
CA GLY A 461 8.49 11.50 3.16
C GLY A 461 7.35 10.62 3.65
N LYS A 462 6.47 10.19 2.74
CA LYS A 462 5.35 9.28 3.00
C LYS A 462 5.75 8.03 3.83
N THR A 463 6.88 7.40 3.53
CA THR A 463 7.43 6.27 4.31
C THR A 463 7.69 6.62 5.79
N CYS A 464 8.10 7.86 6.09
CA CYS A 464 8.27 8.34 7.48
C CYS A 464 6.92 8.35 8.21
N ILE A 465 5.88 8.88 7.57
CA ILE A 465 4.51 8.92 8.12
C ILE A 465 3.99 7.48 8.35
N ILE A 466 4.20 6.57 7.40
CA ILE A 466 3.83 5.15 7.51
C ILE A 466 4.57 4.46 8.68
N ALA A 467 5.88 4.70 8.84
CA ALA A 467 6.65 4.13 9.94
C ALA A 467 6.21 4.68 11.31
N MET A 468 5.97 5.99 11.42
CA MET A 468 5.45 6.60 12.65
C MET A 468 4.05 6.07 13.01
N PHE A 469 3.15 5.93 12.02
CA PHE A 469 1.78 5.50 12.25
C PHE A 469 1.66 4.01 12.61
N SER A 470 2.46 3.15 11.98
CA SER A 470 2.55 1.73 12.35
C SER A 470 3.14 1.50 13.74
N ALA A 471 4.14 2.29 14.15
CA ALA A 471 4.66 2.27 15.51
C ALA A 471 3.60 2.70 16.55
N PHE A 472 2.84 3.76 16.27
CA PHE A 472 1.70 4.17 17.10
C PHE A 472 0.67 3.04 17.24
N LEU A 473 0.27 2.41 16.13
CA LEU A 473 -0.68 1.30 16.12
C LEU A 473 -0.20 0.09 16.94
N ALA A 474 1.09 -0.23 16.90
CA ALA A 474 1.70 -1.29 17.73
C ALA A 474 1.67 -0.96 19.22
N PHE A 475 1.84 0.31 19.62
CA PHE A 475 1.66 0.75 21.01
C PHE A 475 0.20 0.62 21.48
N CYS A 476 -0.77 0.83 20.59
CA CYS A 476 -2.18 0.52 20.81
C CYS A 476 -2.54 -0.97 20.67
N LYS A 477 -1.54 -1.87 20.65
CA LYS A 477 -1.68 -3.35 20.58
C LYS A 477 -2.44 -3.88 19.36
N ASN A 478 -2.36 -3.16 18.24
CA ASN A 478 -2.75 -3.69 16.93
C ASN A 478 -1.56 -4.29 16.21
N VAL A 479 -1.71 -5.47 15.64
CA VAL A 479 -0.80 -5.97 14.60
C VAL A 479 -1.06 -5.24 13.28
N VAL A 480 0.02 -4.84 12.61
CA VAL A 480 -0.02 -3.96 11.43
C VAL A 480 0.55 -4.68 10.22
N ASP A 481 -0.27 -4.83 9.17
CA ASP A 481 0.17 -5.32 7.86
C ASP A 481 0.37 -4.09 6.93
N ILE A 482 1.61 -3.79 6.57
CA ILE A 482 1.98 -2.67 5.67
C ILE A 482 2.12 -3.21 4.25
N VAL A 483 1.24 -2.75 3.36
CA VAL A 483 1.18 -3.16 1.96
C VAL A 483 1.80 -2.07 1.09
N SER A 484 2.81 -2.43 0.30
CA SER A 484 3.43 -1.58 -0.72
C SER A 484 3.08 -2.07 -2.13
N SER A 485 3.16 -1.20 -3.11
CA SER A 485 2.88 -1.48 -4.53
C SER A 485 3.86 -2.46 -5.18
N SER A 486 5.07 -2.62 -4.65
CA SER A 486 6.08 -3.54 -5.19
C SER A 486 6.98 -4.19 -4.13
N PRO A 487 7.55 -5.39 -4.42
CA PRO A 487 8.45 -6.07 -3.48
C PRO A 487 9.71 -5.26 -3.14
N ILE A 488 10.25 -4.52 -4.10
CA ILE A 488 11.48 -3.75 -3.90
C ILE A 488 11.25 -2.61 -2.91
N LEU A 489 10.10 -1.93 -2.99
CA LEU A 489 9.75 -0.84 -2.07
C LEU A 489 9.48 -1.36 -0.64
N ALA A 490 8.68 -2.43 -0.49
CA ALA A 490 8.45 -3.02 0.83
C ALA A 490 9.74 -3.57 1.48
N GLN A 491 10.62 -4.22 0.71
CA GLN A 491 11.91 -4.71 1.22
C GLN A 491 12.90 -3.58 1.55
N ARG A 492 12.89 -2.48 0.76
CA ARG A 492 13.66 -1.25 1.04
C ARG A 492 13.18 -0.63 2.35
N ASP A 493 11.88 -0.37 2.47
CA ASP A 493 11.31 0.39 3.58
C ASP A 493 11.37 -0.40 4.89
N TYR A 494 11.17 -1.72 4.82
CA TYR A 494 11.49 -2.63 5.93
C TYR A 494 12.93 -2.46 6.42
N ALA A 495 13.91 -2.60 5.52
CA ALA A 495 15.33 -2.56 5.90
C ALA A 495 15.75 -1.16 6.37
N GLU A 496 15.24 -0.12 5.71
CA GLU A 496 15.52 1.28 5.98
C GLU A 496 14.95 1.75 7.35
N TRP A 497 13.81 1.21 7.79
CA TRP A 497 13.16 1.61 9.05
C TRP A 497 13.34 0.59 10.19
N LYS A 498 14.05 -0.53 9.95
CA LYS A 498 14.32 -1.58 10.94
C LYS A 498 14.91 -1.06 12.26
N GLU A 499 15.89 -0.16 12.20
CA GLU A 499 16.51 0.41 13.40
C GLU A 499 15.58 1.38 14.15
N PHE A 500 14.61 2.00 13.47
CA PHE A 500 13.56 2.82 14.12
C PHE A 500 12.64 1.94 14.97
N TYR A 501 12.05 0.88 14.41
CA TYR A 501 11.17 -0.04 15.14
C TYR A 501 11.92 -0.72 16.30
N LYS A 502 13.14 -1.18 16.05
CA LYS A 502 14.06 -1.74 17.06
C LYS A 502 14.36 -0.76 18.19
N SER A 503 14.50 0.54 17.92
CA SER A 503 14.69 1.54 18.99
C SER A 503 13.47 1.63 19.92
N LEU A 504 12.26 1.50 19.36
CA LEU A 504 10.97 1.44 20.05
C LEU A 504 10.60 0.03 20.59
N LYS A 505 11.50 -0.95 20.49
CA LYS A 505 11.26 -2.38 20.76
C LYS A 505 10.10 -3.02 19.97
N VAL A 506 9.57 -2.34 18.94
CA VAL A 506 8.52 -2.88 18.06
C VAL A 506 9.14 -3.95 17.17
N SER A 507 8.51 -5.11 17.13
CA SER A 507 8.93 -6.25 16.30
C SER A 507 8.50 -6.06 14.85
N VAL A 508 9.41 -6.29 13.91
CA VAL A 508 9.20 -6.01 12.48
C VAL A 508 9.89 -7.01 11.55
N ASP A 509 9.17 -7.47 10.51
CA ASP A 509 9.69 -8.38 9.46
C ASP A 509 9.03 -8.12 8.09
N CYS A 510 9.47 -8.81 7.04
CA CYS A 510 8.95 -8.68 5.67
C CYS A 510 8.67 -10.04 4.99
N ASN A 511 7.46 -10.23 4.47
CA ASN A 511 6.96 -11.54 3.99
C ASN A 511 7.31 -11.88 2.53
N LEU A 512 8.19 -11.12 1.88
CA LEU A 512 8.50 -11.25 0.45
C LEU A 512 9.49 -12.37 0.09
N ILE A 513 10.26 -12.85 1.06
CA ILE A 513 11.24 -13.91 0.86
C ILE A 513 10.48 -15.25 0.65
N PRO A 514 10.89 -16.13 -0.29
CA PRO A 514 10.36 -17.48 -0.44
C PRO A 514 10.75 -18.37 0.75
N ARG A 515 10.03 -18.16 1.85
CA ARG A 515 10.19 -18.79 3.17
C ARG A 515 9.57 -20.20 3.21
N LYS A 516 10.01 -21.03 4.15
CA LYS A 516 9.25 -22.20 4.63
C LYS A 516 8.05 -21.74 5.49
N THR A 517 7.07 -22.62 5.69
CA THR A 517 5.86 -22.33 6.50
C THR A 517 6.22 -21.83 7.90
N GLU A 518 7.19 -22.45 8.58
CA GLU A 518 7.72 -21.97 9.87
C GLU A 518 8.31 -20.56 9.84
N GLU A 519 8.97 -20.19 8.75
CA GLU A 519 9.64 -18.89 8.59
C GLU A 519 8.63 -17.79 8.25
N ARG A 520 7.50 -18.13 7.60
CA ARG A 520 6.33 -17.26 7.50
C ARG A 520 5.64 -17.09 8.84
N LEU A 521 5.47 -18.15 9.63
CA LEU A 521 4.90 -18.08 10.97
C LEU A 521 5.74 -17.16 11.88
N LYS A 522 7.07 -17.28 11.82
CA LYS A 522 8.02 -16.35 12.47
C LYS A 522 7.92 -14.91 11.93
N CYS A 523 7.62 -14.71 10.64
CA CYS A 523 7.35 -13.39 10.08
C CYS A 523 6.10 -12.77 10.70
N TYR A 524 4.98 -13.50 10.69
CA TYR A 524 3.67 -13.04 11.14
C TYR A 524 3.52 -12.93 12.67
N SER A 525 4.47 -13.44 13.46
CA SER A 525 4.56 -13.18 14.90
C SER A 525 5.15 -11.80 15.26
N ASN A 526 5.66 -11.03 14.30
CA ASN A 526 6.09 -9.65 14.52
C ASN A 526 4.88 -8.71 14.50
N GLU A 527 4.86 -7.67 15.33
CA GLU A 527 3.78 -6.68 15.39
C GLU A 527 3.56 -6.04 14.01
N VAL A 528 4.63 -5.57 13.37
CA VAL A 528 4.60 -4.94 12.03
C VAL A 528 5.13 -5.91 10.97
N VAL A 529 4.40 -6.10 9.86
CA VAL A 529 4.84 -6.91 8.72
C VAL A 529 4.76 -6.08 7.44
N TYR A 530 5.86 -5.97 6.70
CA TYR A 530 5.90 -5.38 5.36
C TYR A 530 5.65 -6.43 4.27
N GLY A 531 4.92 -6.07 3.21
CA GLY A 531 4.66 -6.94 2.07
C GLY A 531 4.02 -6.25 0.87
N THR A 532 3.49 -7.06 -0.05
CA THR A 532 2.67 -6.64 -1.19
C THR A 532 1.32 -7.34 -1.16
N VAL A 533 0.34 -6.87 -1.94
CA VAL A 533 -0.98 -7.53 -2.07
C VAL A 533 -0.83 -9.01 -2.35
N GLY A 534 0.04 -9.37 -3.30
CA GLY A 534 0.28 -10.75 -3.70
C GLY A 534 0.90 -11.63 -2.60
N SER A 535 1.82 -11.11 -1.77
CA SER A 535 2.41 -11.91 -0.69
C SER A 535 1.43 -12.11 0.47
N PHE A 536 0.69 -11.08 0.89
CA PHE A 536 -0.37 -11.23 1.90
C PHE A 536 -1.52 -12.14 1.41
N ALA A 537 -1.92 -12.03 0.13
CA ALA A 537 -2.95 -12.89 -0.45
C ALA A 537 -2.50 -14.34 -0.61
N SER A 538 -1.26 -14.60 -1.08
CA SER A 538 -0.64 -15.95 -1.10
C SER A 538 -0.71 -16.60 0.28
N ASP A 539 -0.25 -15.87 1.30
CA ASP A 539 -0.07 -16.42 2.63
C ASP A 539 -1.39 -16.57 3.39
N LEU A 540 -2.40 -15.75 3.07
CA LEU A 540 -3.80 -15.98 3.46
C LEU A 540 -4.38 -17.23 2.79
N LEU A 541 -4.20 -17.41 1.46
CA LEU A 541 -4.69 -18.58 0.74
C LEU A 541 -4.04 -19.88 1.23
N ARG A 542 -2.76 -19.86 1.61
CA ARG A 542 -2.10 -21.01 2.27
C ARG A 542 -2.74 -21.36 3.60
N GLN A 543 -3.06 -20.36 4.41
CA GLN A 543 -3.74 -20.54 5.70
C GLN A 543 -5.15 -21.12 5.52
N THR A 544 -5.94 -20.65 4.55
CA THR A 544 -7.36 -20.97 4.43
C THR A 544 -7.69 -22.12 3.49
N PHE A 545 -6.87 -22.38 2.46
CA PHE A 545 -7.12 -23.40 1.45
C PHE A 545 -6.22 -24.64 1.60
N LEU A 546 -4.95 -24.46 1.97
CA LEU A 546 -4.03 -25.58 2.23
C LEU A 546 -3.94 -25.97 3.70
N MET A 547 -4.60 -25.22 4.60
CA MET A 547 -4.52 -25.38 6.05
C MET A 547 -3.08 -25.33 6.60
N GLU A 548 -2.14 -24.72 5.86
CA GLU A 548 -0.78 -24.49 6.34
C GLU A 548 -0.82 -23.44 7.47
N ASN A 549 -0.19 -23.70 8.62
CA ASN A 549 -0.11 -22.72 9.70
C ASN A 549 0.93 -21.62 9.40
N VAL A 550 0.58 -20.71 8.50
CA VAL A 550 1.40 -19.63 7.94
C VAL A 550 1.35 -18.35 8.75
N ARG A 551 0.15 -17.92 9.19
CA ARG A 551 -0.11 -16.67 9.91
C ARG A 551 -0.31 -16.86 11.42
N GLY A 552 -0.40 -18.11 11.90
CA GLY A 552 -0.72 -18.38 13.29
C GLY A 552 -2.11 -17.85 13.66
N GLU A 553 -2.22 -17.26 14.85
CA GLU A 553 -3.45 -16.59 15.32
C GLU A 553 -3.56 -15.13 14.86
N ARG A 554 -2.67 -14.65 13.96
CA ARG A 554 -2.64 -13.25 13.51
C ARG A 554 -3.91 -12.89 12.74
N LYS A 555 -4.77 -12.09 13.38
CA LYS A 555 -5.94 -11.45 12.77
C LYS A 555 -5.50 -10.19 12.03
N CYS A 556 -6.19 -9.83 10.95
CA CYS A 556 -6.02 -8.53 10.30
C CYS A 556 -6.63 -7.43 11.21
N GLN A 557 -5.82 -6.78 12.05
CA GLN A 557 -6.28 -5.71 12.94
C GLN A 557 -6.14 -4.33 12.29
N ALA A 558 -4.94 -4.00 11.79
CA ALA A 558 -4.69 -2.78 11.04
C ALA A 558 -3.94 -3.08 9.73
N VAL A 559 -4.32 -2.38 8.67
CA VAL A 559 -3.64 -2.45 7.36
C VAL A 559 -3.30 -1.02 6.94
N ILE A 560 -2.04 -0.78 6.58
CA ILE A 560 -1.60 0.48 5.98
C ILE A 560 -1.27 0.22 4.52
N VAL A 561 -1.86 0.97 3.62
CA VAL A 561 -1.65 0.85 2.18
C VAL A 561 -0.84 2.04 1.67
N ASP A 562 0.34 1.77 1.12
CA ASP A 562 1.07 2.71 0.28
C ASP A 562 0.60 2.58 -1.19
N GLU A 563 0.70 3.68 -1.95
CA GLU A 563 0.28 3.78 -3.36
C GLU A 563 -1.10 3.11 -3.62
N VAL A 564 -2.07 3.48 -2.78
CA VAL A 564 -3.45 2.96 -2.75
C VAL A 564 -4.22 3.17 -4.06
N ASP A 565 -3.86 4.21 -4.81
CA ASP A 565 -4.27 4.48 -6.18
C ASP A 565 -3.77 3.39 -7.14
N CYS A 566 -2.47 3.09 -7.13
CA CYS A 566 -1.90 1.99 -7.90
C CYS A 566 -2.52 0.64 -7.49
N MET A 567 -2.73 0.41 -6.19
CA MET A 567 -3.31 -0.85 -5.72
C MET A 567 -4.80 -1.04 -6.07
N LEU A 568 -5.63 0.00 -5.98
CA LEU A 568 -7.08 -0.11 -6.20
C LEU A 568 -7.51 0.12 -7.66
N LEU A 569 -6.76 0.93 -8.43
CA LEU A 569 -7.10 1.26 -9.81
C LEU A 569 -6.31 0.42 -10.81
N ASP A 570 -4.97 0.45 -10.75
CA ASP A 570 -4.13 -0.25 -11.73
C ASP A 570 -4.08 -1.76 -11.43
N GLN A 571 -3.83 -2.14 -10.17
CA GLN A 571 -3.70 -3.52 -9.73
C GLN A 571 -5.03 -4.15 -9.27
N GLY A 572 -6.14 -3.40 -9.25
CA GLY A 572 -7.44 -3.87 -8.74
C GLY A 572 -8.04 -5.06 -9.49
N VAL A 573 -7.51 -5.39 -10.68
CA VAL A 573 -7.89 -6.56 -11.50
C VAL A 573 -6.89 -7.73 -11.41
N HIS A 574 -5.83 -7.63 -10.60
CA HIS A 574 -4.84 -8.70 -10.45
C HIS A 574 -5.27 -9.75 -9.41
N PHE A 575 -5.50 -10.97 -9.89
CA PHE A 575 -5.80 -12.12 -9.05
C PHE A 575 -4.53 -12.84 -8.59
N THR A 576 -4.44 -13.12 -7.29
CA THR A 576 -3.37 -13.97 -6.75
C THR A 576 -3.82 -15.43 -6.78
N TYR A 577 -3.16 -16.25 -7.59
CA TYR A 577 -3.41 -17.69 -7.68
C TYR A 577 -2.38 -18.49 -6.88
N LEU A 578 -2.86 -19.45 -6.10
CA LEU A 578 -1.99 -20.41 -5.42
C LEU A 578 -1.76 -21.60 -6.36
N SER A 579 -0.52 -21.78 -6.83
CA SER A 579 -0.13 -22.87 -7.73
C SER A 579 0.97 -23.73 -7.12
N HIS A 580 0.80 -25.04 -7.24
CA HIS A 580 1.72 -26.07 -6.77
C HIS A 580 1.74 -27.19 -7.80
N ALA A 581 2.90 -27.80 -8.02
CA ALA A 581 2.97 -29.07 -8.73
C ALA A 581 2.34 -30.17 -7.86
N VAL A 582 1.55 -31.06 -8.47
CA VAL A 582 1.05 -32.30 -7.84
C VAL A 582 1.89 -33.46 -8.41
N PRO A 583 3.12 -33.70 -7.90
CA PRO A 583 3.96 -34.77 -8.41
C PRO A 583 3.26 -36.11 -8.25
N GLY A 584 3.27 -36.92 -9.31
CA GLY A 584 2.57 -38.20 -9.36
C GLY A 584 1.22 -38.19 -10.08
N MET A 585 0.64 -37.03 -10.45
CA MET A 585 -0.58 -37.00 -11.28
C MET A 585 -0.38 -37.73 -12.64
N HIS A 586 0.83 -37.66 -13.21
CA HIS A 586 1.22 -38.42 -14.40
C HIS A 586 1.20 -39.95 -14.22
N HIS A 587 1.18 -40.47 -12.99
CA HIS A 587 0.98 -41.89 -12.70
C HIS A 587 -0.50 -42.28 -12.60
N ILE A 588 -1.39 -41.29 -12.42
CA ILE A 588 -2.84 -41.46 -12.45
C ILE A 588 -3.36 -41.46 -13.91
N GLU A 589 -2.68 -40.76 -14.82
CA GLU A 589 -3.03 -40.73 -16.27
C GLU A 589 -3.19 -42.13 -16.91
N PRO A 590 -2.27 -43.12 -16.74
CA PRO A 590 -2.47 -44.48 -17.24
C PRO A 590 -3.68 -45.21 -16.62
N ILE A 591 -3.96 -44.94 -15.33
CA ILE A 591 -5.07 -45.55 -14.61
C ILE A 591 -6.40 -45.01 -15.15
N LEU A 592 -6.53 -43.68 -15.29
CA LEU A 592 -7.70 -43.03 -15.90
C LEU A 592 -7.90 -43.48 -17.36
N PHE A 593 -6.83 -43.64 -18.13
CA PHE A 593 -6.89 -44.17 -19.49
C PHE A 593 -7.41 -45.62 -19.53
N MET A 594 -6.97 -46.47 -18.60
CA MET A 594 -7.45 -47.85 -18.48
C MET A 594 -8.91 -47.93 -18.03
N ILE A 595 -9.34 -47.11 -17.07
CA ILE A 595 -10.74 -46.98 -16.64
C ILE A 595 -11.61 -46.54 -17.82
N TYR A 596 -11.23 -45.44 -18.51
CA TYR A 596 -11.94 -44.94 -19.70
C TYR A 596 -12.04 -46.00 -20.81
N LYS A 597 -10.95 -46.73 -21.06
CA LYS A 597 -10.92 -47.84 -22.04
C LYS A 597 -11.86 -48.99 -21.67
N HIS A 598 -12.04 -49.26 -20.37
CA HIS A 598 -12.96 -50.30 -19.90
C HIS A 598 -14.43 -49.86 -20.00
N ILE A 599 -14.76 -48.67 -19.48
CA ILE A 599 -16.09 -48.05 -19.58
C ILE A 599 -16.55 -48.03 -21.05
N LYS A 600 -15.70 -47.50 -21.95
CA LYS A 600 -15.97 -47.41 -23.40
C LYS A 600 -16.19 -48.76 -24.09
N LYS A 601 -15.74 -49.86 -23.49
CA LYS A 601 -15.91 -51.23 -24.02
C LYS A 601 -17.20 -51.89 -23.53
N HIS A 602 -17.75 -51.47 -22.40
CA HIS A 602 -18.83 -52.17 -21.71
C HIS A 602 -20.16 -51.40 -21.60
N GLU A 603 -20.19 -50.10 -21.88
CA GLU A 603 -21.35 -49.25 -21.59
C GLU A 603 -21.86 -48.43 -22.79
N LYS A 604 -23.14 -48.06 -22.75
CA LYS A 604 -23.70 -47.06 -23.68
C LYS A 604 -23.47 -45.67 -23.11
N ILE A 605 -22.75 -44.83 -23.84
CA ILE A 605 -22.69 -43.40 -23.55
C ILE A 605 -23.94 -42.75 -24.13
N VAL A 606 -24.75 -42.15 -23.27
CA VAL A 606 -25.93 -41.34 -23.65
C VAL A 606 -25.61 -39.88 -23.37
N SER A 607 -25.89 -38.98 -24.31
CA SER A 607 -25.68 -37.54 -24.14
C SER A 607 -27.01 -36.80 -24.11
N GLU A 608 -27.25 -36.07 -23.03
CA GLU A 608 -28.46 -35.26 -22.83
C GLU A 608 -28.05 -33.89 -22.29
N ASN A 609 -28.62 -32.81 -22.83
CA ASN A 609 -28.30 -31.41 -22.47
C ASN A 609 -26.80 -31.01 -22.47
N SER A 610 -25.98 -31.69 -23.29
CA SER A 610 -24.51 -31.58 -23.39
C SER A 610 -23.70 -32.33 -22.32
N GLU A 611 -24.37 -32.87 -21.30
CA GLU A 611 -23.78 -33.80 -20.34
C GLU A 611 -23.69 -35.22 -20.95
N LYS A 612 -22.83 -36.06 -20.39
CA LYS A 612 -22.58 -37.43 -20.89
C LYS A 612 -22.74 -38.43 -19.75
N PHE A 613 -23.80 -39.22 -19.85
CA PHE A 613 -24.16 -40.25 -18.90
C PHE A 613 -23.63 -41.60 -19.37
N PHE A 614 -23.10 -42.35 -18.41
CA PHE A 614 -22.56 -43.69 -18.60
C PHE A 614 -23.59 -44.69 -18.07
N LEU A 615 -24.00 -45.65 -18.91
CA LEU A 615 -25.05 -46.61 -18.61
C LEU A 615 -24.54 -48.05 -18.74
N GLY A 616 -24.30 -48.66 -17.58
CA GLY A 616 -23.93 -50.05 -17.36
C GLY A 616 -24.04 -50.42 -15.88
N ALA A 617 -23.38 -51.51 -15.47
CA ALA A 617 -23.46 -52.06 -14.11
C ALA A 617 -22.19 -51.72 -13.31
N LEU A 618 -22.34 -51.03 -12.16
CA LEU A 618 -21.23 -50.61 -11.28
C LEU A 618 -20.30 -51.77 -10.89
N ASP A 619 -20.85 -52.97 -10.68
CA ASP A 619 -20.10 -54.19 -10.35
C ASP A 619 -18.91 -54.42 -11.30
N SER A 620 -19.10 -54.11 -12.60
CA SER A 620 -18.06 -54.20 -13.64
C SER A 620 -16.87 -53.30 -13.34
N LEU A 621 -17.14 -52.10 -12.84
CA LEU A 621 -16.17 -51.04 -12.59
C LEU A 621 -15.42 -51.30 -11.28
N GLN A 622 -16.13 -51.77 -10.24
CA GLN A 622 -15.55 -52.19 -8.96
C GLN A 622 -14.60 -53.39 -9.13
N VAL A 623 -14.96 -54.40 -9.93
CA VAL A 623 -14.10 -55.54 -10.27
C VAL A 623 -12.84 -55.10 -11.04
N VAL A 624 -12.95 -54.07 -11.89
CA VAL A 624 -11.78 -53.52 -12.61
C VAL A 624 -10.88 -52.75 -11.65
N LEU A 625 -11.41 -51.84 -10.83
CA LEU A 625 -10.62 -51.08 -9.86
C LEU A 625 -9.87 -52.00 -8.89
N SER A 626 -10.56 -52.98 -8.30
CA SER A 626 -9.95 -53.97 -7.40
C SER A 626 -8.94 -54.92 -8.07
N SER A 627 -8.88 -54.98 -9.41
CA SER A 627 -7.87 -55.76 -10.14
C SER A 627 -6.58 -55.00 -10.46
N TYR A 628 -6.57 -53.67 -10.28
CA TYR A 628 -5.42 -52.79 -10.54
C TYR A 628 -4.97 -51.95 -9.33
N ILE A 629 -5.84 -51.79 -8.33
CA ILE A 629 -5.62 -51.07 -7.08
C ILE A 629 -6.11 -51.98 -5.96
N ASP A 630 -5.29 -52.27 -4.95
CA ASP A 630 -5.79 -53.01 -3.77
C ASP A 630 -6.64 -52.06 -2.91
N LEU A 631 -7.95 -52.07 -3.16
CA LEU A 631 -8.90 -51.14 -2.56
C LEU A 631 -8.99 -51.24 -1.03
N LYS A 632 -8.42 -52.28 -0.40
CA LYS A 632 -8.36 -52.42 1.06
C LYS A 632 -7.51 -51.33 1.71
N ASP A 633 -6.39 -50.96 1.10
CA ASP A 633 -5.52 -49.89 1.61
C ASP A 633 -6.12 -48.49 1.36
N LEU A 634 -7.14 -48.38 0.48
CA LEU A 634 -7.95 -47.17 0.29
C LEU A 634 -9.09 -47.02 1.31
N CYS A 635 -9.38 -48.02 2.14
CA CYS A 635 -10.46 -47.93 3.13
C CYS A 635 -10.07 -47.16 4.41
N ASP A 636 -8.79 -46.93 4.67
CA ASP A 636 -8.32 -46.04 5.74
C ASP A 636 -8.33 -44.58 5.23
N GLU A 637 -9.27 -43.77 5.71
CA GLU A 637 -9.41 -42.33 5.35
C GLU A 637 -8.12 -41.52 5.58
N THR A 638 -7.22 -42.01 6.44
CA THR A 638 -5.93 -41.39 6.78
C THR A 638 -4.82 -41.62 5.74
N ASN A 639 -4.96 -42.61 4.86
CA ASN A 639 -3.93 -42.99 3.87
C ASN A 639 -4.24 -42.54 2.43
N ILE A 640 -5.48 -42.11 2.14
CA ILE A 640 -5.88 -41.73 0.77
C ILE A 640 -5.25 -40.38 0.39
N PRO A 641 -4.43 -40.29 -0.68
CA PRO A 641 -3.96 -39.00 -1.18
C PRO A 641 -5.15 -38.16 -1.67
N PRO A 642 -5.22 -36.83 -1.41
CA PRO A 642 -6.36 -36.00 -1.82
C PRO A 642 -6.69 -36.06 -3.33
N ALA A 643 -5.68 -36.31 -4.17
CA ALA A 643 -5.83 -36.52 -5.62
C ALA A 643 -6.60 -37.80 -6.02
N ILE A 644 -6.76 -38.76 -5.10
CA ILE A 644 -7.42 -40.06 -5.30
C ILE A 644 -8.71 -40.14 -4.45
N GLN A 645 -8.96 -39.20 -3.54
CA GLN A 645 -10.14 -39.19 -2.67
C GLN A 645 -11.47 -39.13 -3.44
N TRP A 646 -11.49 -38.57 -4.65
CA TRP A 646 -12.64 -38.62 -5.57
C TRP A 646 -12.89 -40.01 -6.20
N LEU A 647 -11.87 -40.88 -6.25
CA LEU A 647 -11.97 -42.27 -6.73
C LEU A 647 -12.55 -43.23 -5.68
N TYR A 648 -12.77 -42.75 -4.45
CA TYR A 648 -13.50 -43.44 -3.37
C TYR A 648 -14.98 -42.97 -3.29
N LEU A 649 -15.31 -41.84 -3.93
CA LEU A 649 -16.67 -41.29 -4.04
C LEU A 649 -17.39 -41.70 -5.34
N LEU A 650 -16.73 -42.50 -6.18
CA LEU A 650 -17.18 -43.03 -7.48
C LEU A 650 -17.48 -44.53 -7.39
#